data_AF-A0A2W6CZD3-F1
#
_entry.id   AF-A0A2W6CZD3-F1
#
_cell.length_a   1.000
_cell.length_b   1.000
_cell.length_c   1.000
_cell.angle_alpha   90.00
_cell.angle_beta   90.00
_cell.angle_gamma   90.00
#
_symmetry.space_group_name_H-M   'P 1'
#
loop_
_entity.id
_entity.type
_entity.pdbx_description
1 polymer ?
#
loop_
_entity_poly.entity_id
_entity_poly.type
_entity_poly.pdbx_seq_one_letter_code
_entity_poly.pdbx_strand_id
1 'polypeptide(L)'
;MGSGGSKSHESFAVAPGATLAPPADLPTDEAAADLAGAPPQLIAALDALGAAAELDPDTAPTVGFHTLKDACAQARQQLADSVAAGAVDEQTAAAAAAEIKAATTGFLSALPPQALVDLAAQDGFAHPHLVGFSDTTGHPLVHYLDPAYPSDITSKAAIAAKAEERYAMLAAGQSVHGLTLDEVTALETHLPNQQPSTGAGQPISAGQALSLSAQITAATTELGATGWTAHHQPDPAAVTALLSAENALATATCPDAPEGLNAAQAAARGQVDAVLAKVPITTVHKALADPALAGALAANTHYLAARDQLALARANLDPATRSQLQTQAATREEQVSALQQATAAFLPAQSDTLGSPIDPAALPGFATTAGAAFTAAKAITPWRHQAFDPASGGVPNELTGQDLGSPAALTAQFTAWSKHQQLADVRYAAAELGLAGAPSANRAQITKYIAGSWDSSLHQPTIQAQVSKKAAPVNPVTAMLNSGPTTLGGHNTAAASPSTAGAAGVSAATVAAPPSAATWMAQHQRLVDALKHHQASASALPARHDPTAVESWTFTSSASAASLGGVHTKSYVTGPDGSSWMFKPDTSAGGARAHAESAAARVYHAVGIPAVDVHVASVAGKTGSVQPLLPGAGQLPASPASWTQGDVDAIVRYHVAAWAVGDHDGGPANVLRTG
;
A
#
# COMPACT_ATOMS: atom_id res chain seq x y z
N MET A 1 -22.13 3.05 -50.90
CA MET A 1 -22.63 1.81 -51.55
C MET A 1 -22.56 0.72 -50.50
N GLY A 2 -23.69 0.08 -50.21
CA GLY A 2 -23.86 -0.76 -49.03
C GLY A 2 -23.69 -2.26 -49.26
N SER A 3 -23.66 -2.99 -48.14
CA SER A 3 -24.28 -4.30 -47.84
C SER A 3 -23.75 -4.68 -46.45
N GLY A 4 -24.51 -4.88 -45.38
CA GLY A 4 -25.77 -5.62 -45.26
C GLY A 4 -25.49 -6.80 -44.31
N GLY A 5 -25.71 -6.62 -43.01
CA GLY A 5 -25.57 -7.66 -41.99
C GLY A 5 -26.24 -7.21 -40.69
N SER A 6 -27.48 -7.67 -40.49
CA SER A 6 -28.40 -7.29 -39.43
C SER A 6 -27.97 -7.77 -38.04
N LYS A 7 -27.80 -6.85 -37.09
CA LYS A 7 -28.15 -7.06 -35.68
C LYS A 7 -28.78 -5.77 -35.13
N SER A 8 -29.87 -5.97 -34.39
CA SER A 8 -30.73 -4.97 -33.77
C SER A 8 -29.94 -3.96 -32.93
N HIS A 9 -30.33 -2.68 -33.03
CA HIS A 9 -29.86 -1.63 -32.14
C HIS A 9 -30.35 -1.92 -30.72
N GLU A 10 -29.42 -2.24 -29.81
CA GLU A 10 -29.67 -2.07 -28.37
C GLU A 10 -29.50 -0.59 -28.03
N SER A 11 -30.60 0.03 -27.61
CA SER A 11 -30.60 1.36 -27.01
C SER A 11 -30.03 1.27 -25.60
N PHE A 12 -28.83 1.82 -25.38
CA PHE A 12 -28.32 2.02 -24.03
C PHE A 12 -28.82 3.35 -23.47
N ALA A 13 -29.52 3.25 -22.35
CA ALA A 13 -29.92 4.38 -21.53
C ALA A 13 -28.68 5.08 -20.99
N VAL A 14 -28.68 6.41 -21.05
CA VAL A 14 -27.69 7.27 -20.41
C VAL A 14 -28.04 7.37 -18.93
N ALA A 15 -27.13 6.98 -18.04
CA ALA A 15 -27.22 7.22 -16.60
C ALA A 15 -26.12 8.18 -16.12
N PRO A 16 -26.35 8.99 -15.07
CA PRO A 16 -25.51 10.10 -14.67
C PRO A 16 -24.38 9.71 -13.70
N GLY A 17 -23.24 10.40 -13.82
CA GLY A 17 -22.40 10.87 -12.71
C GLY A 17 -21.66 9.84 -11.84
N ALA A 18 -20.42 9.53 -12.25
CA ALA A 18 -19.27 9.02 -11.50
C ALA A 18 -19.46 8.60 -10.02
N THR A 19 -19.64 7.30 -9.80
CA THR A 19 -19.28 6.60 -8.56
C THR A 19 -17.85 6.06 -8.69
N LEU A 20 -17.02 6.28 -7.66
CA LEU A 20 -15.66 5.74 -7.56
C LEU A 20 -15.69 4.21 -7.65
N ALA A 21 -14.98 3.64 -8.63
CA ALA A 21 -14.84 2.21 -8.80
C ALA A 21 -13.83 1.61 -7.80
N PRO A 22 -14.15 0.48 -7.12
CA PRO A 22 -13.17 -0.33 -6.39
C PRO A 22 -12.23 -1.10 -7.35
N PRO A 23 -11.07 -1.58 -6.87
CA PRO A 23 -10.08 -2.27 -7.71
C PRO A 23 -10.60 -3.63 -8.19
N ALA A 24 -10.43 -3.92 -9.48
CA ALA A 24 -10.87 -5.18 -10.08
C ALA A 24 -9.74 -6.22 -10.19
N ASP A 25 -10.15 -7.44 -9.83
CA ASP A 25 -9.63 -8.78 -10.09
C ASP A 25 -8.50 -9.40 -9.25
N LEU A 26 -9.00 -10.31 -8.40
CA LEU A 26 -8.36 -11.41 -7.70
C LEU A 26 -7.81 -12.45 -8.71
N PRO A 27 -6.58 -12.98 -8.52
CA PRO A 27 -6.15 -14.18 -9.23
C PRO A 27 -6.90 -15.38 -8.65
N THR A 28 -7.65 -16.09 -9.51
CA THR A 28 -8.15 -17.43 -9.24
C THR A 28 -7.09 -18.46 -9.64
N ASP A 29 -6.96 -19.51 -8.82
CA ASP A 29 -6.00 -20.62 -8.86
C ASP A 29 -4.54 -20.27 -8.48
N GLU A 30 -4.32 -20.00 -7.18
CA GLU A 30 -3.00 -20.02 -6.54
C GLU A 30 -2.59 -21.46 -6.20
N ALA A 31 -1.44 -21.88 -6.71
CA ALA A 31 -0.79 -23.12 -6.29
C ALA A 31 -0.42 -23.03 -4.80
N ALA A 32 -0.70 -24.10 -4.04
CA ALA A 32 -0.48 -24.19 -2.60
C ALA A 32 0.88 -23.60 -2.18
N ALA A 33 0.85 -22.68 -1.21
CA ALA A 33 2.00 -21.99 -0.67
C ALA A 33 2.96 -22.96 0.02
N ASP A 34 4.27 -22.80 -0.20
CA ASP A 34 5.28 -23.62 0.45
C ASP A 34 5.63 -23.04 1.82
N LEU A 35 4.99 -23.57 2.87
CA LEU A 35 5.30 -23.31 4.27
C LEU A 35 6.57 -24.05 4.75
N ALA A 36 7.36 -24.66 3.86
CA ALA A 36 8.59 -25.37 4.23
C ALA A 36 9.59 -24.42 4.93
N GLY A 37 9.74 -24.59 6.24
CA GLY A 37 10.59 -23.76 7.09
C GLY A 37 9.83 -22.97 8.15
N ALA A 38 8.49 -22.95 8.11
CA ALA A 38 7.69 -22.37 9.19
C ALA A 38 7.87 -23.14 10.50
N PRO A 39 7.97 -22.45 11.66
CA PRO A 39 8.04 -23.11 12.95
C PRO A 39 6.74 -23.88 13.23
N PRO A 40 6.78 -25.02 13.95
CA PRO A 40 5.60 -25.85 14.22
C PRO A 40 4.43 -25.09 14.85
N GLN A 41 4.72 -24.05 15.63
CA GLN A 41 3.71 -23.21 16.28
C GLN A 41 2.95 -22.34 15.27
N LEU A 42 3.63 -21.83 14.24
CA LEU A 42 3.00 -21.08 13.16
C LEU A 42 2.15 -22.01 12.28
N ILE A 43 2.66 -23.20 11.95
CA ILE A 43 1.90 -24.21 11.19
C ILE A 43 0.64 -24.60 11.96
N ALA A 44 0.76 -24.92 13.25
CA ALA A 44 -0.41 -25.28 14.07
C ALA A 44 -1.45 -24.14 14.17
N ALA A 45 -1.01 -22.88 14.18
CA ALA A 45 -1.92 -21.74 14.18
C ALA A 45 -2.61 -21.52 12.83
N LEU A 46 -1.91 -21.75 11.72
CA LEU A 46 -2.47 -21.72 10.36
C LEU A 46 -3.46 -22.88 10.13
N ASP A 47 -3.15 -24.08 10.61
CA ASP A 47 -4.05 -25.24 10.58
C ASP A 47 -5.33 -24.97 11.39
N ALA A 48 -5.20 -24.37 12.58
CA ALA A 48 -6.34 -23.99 13.41
C ALA A 48 -7.21 -22.92 12.73
N LEU A 49 -6.59 -21.97 12.01
CA LEU A 49 -7.30 -20.97 11.22
C LEU A 49 -8.01 -21.60 10.02
N GLY A 50 -7.37 -22.54 9.32
CA GLY A 50 -8.00 -23.31 8.25
C GLY A 50 -9.22 -24.09 8.75
N ALA A 51 -9.09 -24.80 9.88
CA ALA A 51 -10.20 -25.51 10.50
C ALA A 51 -11.36 -24.57 10.92
N ALA A 52 -11.05 -23.36 11.38
CA ALA A 52 -12.06 -22.35 11.68
C ALA A 52 -12.75 -21.83 10.41
N ALA A 53 -12.03 -21.70 9.30
CA ALA A 53 -12.57 -21.28 8.01
C ALA A 53 -13.41 -22.36 7.31
N GLU A 54 -13.20 -23.64 7.65
CA GLU A 54 -14.00 -24.78 7.17
C GLU A 54 -15.30 -24.99 7.96
N LEU A 55 -15.51 -24.27 9.07
CA LEU A 55 -16.78 -24.33 9.79
C LEU A 55 -17.91 -23.90 8.85
N ASP A 56 -18.94 -24.73 8.74
CA ASP A 56 -20.07 -24.49 7.85
C ASP A 56 -20.73 -23.14 8.20
N PRO A 57 -20.64 -22.15 7.29
CA PRO A 57 -21.16 -20.81 7.53
C PRO A 57 -22.69 -20.78 7.65
N ASP A 58 -23.40 -21.82 7.17
CA ASP A 58 -24.86 -21.88 7.17
C ASP A 58 -25.45 -22.38 8.51
N THR A 59 -24.71 -23.15 9.31
CA THR A 59 -25.23 -23.74 10.56
C THR A 59 -25.00 -22.87 11.79
N ALA A 60 -23.95 -22.04 11.84
CA ALA A 60 -23.66 -21.16 12.97
C ALA A 60 -22.73 -19.97 12.61
N PRO A 61 -23.17 -19.02 11.77
CA PRO A 61 -22.33 -17.94 11.23
C PRO A 61 -21.64 -17.09 12.30
N THR A 62 -22.33 -16.75 13.40
CA THR A 62 -21.75 -16.02 14.53
C THR A 62 -20.65 -16.79 15.24
N VAL A 63 -20.88 -18.06 15.56
CA VAL A 63 -19.88 -18.90 16.27
C VAL A 63 -18.68 -19.16 15.36
N GLY A 64 -18.92 -19.43 14.09
CA GLY A 64 -17.86 -19.59 13.08
C GLY A 64 -17.02 -18.32 12.94
N PHE A 65 -17.65 -17.15 12.83
CA PHE A 65 -16.94 -15.87 12.72
C PHE A 65 -16.09 -15.54 13.95
N HIS A 66 -16.60 -15.74 15.17
CA HIS A 66 -15.82 -15.48 16.39
C HIS A 66 -14.63 -16.45 16.50
N THR A 67 -14.84 -17.73 16.17
CA THR A 67 -13.79 -18.74 16.15
C THR A 67 -12.70 -18.40 15.13
N LEU A 68 -13.09 -17.95 13.93
CA LEU A 68 -12.20 -17.47 12.89
C LEU A 68 -11.40 -16.25 13.33
N LYS A 69 -12.04 -15.29 13.99
CA LYS A 69 -11.40 -14.06 14.51
C LYS A 69 -10.32 -14.39 15.55
N ASP A 70 -10.62 -15.28 16.49
CA ASP A 70 -9.67 -15.74 17.51
C ASP A 70 -8.50 -16.51 16.88
N ALA A 71 -8.77 -17.43 15.96
CA ALA A 71 -7.74 -18.19 15.25
C ALA A 71 -6.85 -17.28 14.38
N CYS A 72 -7.43 -16.26 13.73
CA CYS A 72 -6.67 -15.28 12.96
C CYS A 72 -5.76 -14.44 13.86
N ALA A 73 -6.23 -14.02 15.04
CA ALA A 73 -5.40 -13.29 15.99
C ALA A 73 -4.21 -14.14 16.47
N GLN A 74 -4.44 -15.42 16.76
CA GLN A 74 -3.37 -16.36 17.13
C GLN A 74 -2.36 -16.58 16.00
N ALA A 75 -2.81 -16.81 14.76
CA ALA A 75 -1.94 -16.99 13.61
C ALA A 75 -1.09 -15.75 13.32
N ARG A 76 -1.68 -14.56 13.41
CA ARG A 76 -0.95 -13.28 13.25
C ARG A 76 0.08 -13.06 14.36
N GLN A 77 -0.25 -13.38 15.61
CA GLN A 77 0.69 -13.28 16.72
C GLN A 77 1.87 -14.24 16.54
N GLN A 78 1.61 -15.51 16.18
CA GLN A 78 2.67 -16.47 15.93
C GLN A 78 3.55 -16.09 14.73
N LEU A 79 2.96 -15.50 13.69
CA LEU A 79 3.71 -14.96 12.57
C LEU A 79 4.62 -13.80 13.01
N ALA A 80 4.10 -12.85 13.79
CA ALA A 80 4.87 -11.73 14.33
C ALA A 80 6.03 -12.20 15.23
N ASP A 81 5.76 -13.14 16.13
CA ASP A 81 6.78 -13.74 17.02
C ASP A 81 7.86 -14.47 16.22
N SER A 82 7.46 -15.22 15.19
CA SER A 82 8.38 -15.94 14.31
C SER A 82 9.28 -15.00 13.51
N VAL A 83 8.74 -13.87 13.03
CA VAL A 83 9.52 -12.82 12.34
C VAL A 83 10.48 -12.14 13.31
N ALA A 84 10.01 -11.78 14.51
CA ALA A 84 10.83 -11.15 15.54
C ALA A 84 11.99 -12.04 16.01
N ALA A 85 11.76 -13.36 16.09
CA ALA A 85 12.76 -14.36 16.41
C ALA A 85 13.72 -14.70 15.24
N GLY A 86 13.47 -14.17 14.03
CA GLY A 86 14.22 -14.54 12.82
C GLY A 86 14.02 -16.01 12.40
N ALA A 87 12.93 -16.64 12.86
CA ALA A 87 12.61 -18.05 12.60
C ALA A 87 11.95 -18.27 11.24
N VAL A 88 11.37 -17.23 10.64
CA VAL A 88 10.81 -17.24 9.28
C VAL A 88 11.48 -16.16 8.44
N ASP A 89 11.73 -16.46 7.16
CA ASP A 89 12.19 -15.46 6.21
C ASP A 89 11.02 -14.63 5.65
N GLU A 90 11.34 -13.59 4.88
CA GLU A 90 10.34 -12.67 4.31
C GLU A 90 9.35 -13.39 3.38
N GLN A 91 9.76 -14.48 2.73
CA GLN A 91 8.92 -15.24 1.82
C GLN A 91 7.95 -16.14 2.58
N THR A 92 8.41 -16.89 3.58
CA THR A 92 7.54 -17.68 4.47
C THR A 92 6.58 -16.78 5.24
N ALA A 93 7.04 -15.60 5.67
CA ALA A 93 6.18 -14.63 6.34
C ALA A 93 5.09 -14.06 5.41
N ALA A 94 5.43 -13.74 4.16
CA ALA A 94 4.46 -13.29 3.16
C ALA A 94 3.46 -14.40 2.79
N ALA A 95 3.93 -15.64 2.66
CA ALA A 95 3.07 -16.81 2.40
C ALA A 95 2.08 -17.05 3.54
N ALA A 96 2.55 -17.05 4.79
CA ALA A 96 1.69 -17.18 5.97
C ALA A 96 0.67 -16.03 6.07
N ALA A 97 1.07 -14.79 5.77
CA ALA A 97 0.15 -13.66 5.73
C ALA A 97 -0.90 -13.79 4.62
N ALA A 98 -0.53 -14.33 3.45
CA ALA A 98 -1.44 -14.61 2.35
C ALA A 98 -2.44 -15.71 2.72
N GLU A 99 -2.02 -16.79 3.36
CA GLU A 99 -2.91 -17.84 3.86
C GLU A 99 -3.88 -17.33 4.91
N ILE A 100 -3.41 -16.51 5.86
CA ILE A 100 -4.28 -15.88 6.86
C ILE A 100 -5.40 -15.10 6.17
N LYS A 101 -5.04 -14.27 5.18
CA LYS A 101 -5.99 -13.47 4.42
C LYS A 101 -6.93 -14.32 3.57
N ALA A 102 -6.42 -15.37 2.92
CA ALA A 102 -7.21 -16.25 2.08
C ALA A 102 -8.27 -16.99 2.91
N ALA A 103 -7.89 -17.51 4.08
CA ALA A 103 -8.81 -18.19 4.98
C ALA A 103 -9.94 -17.27 5.47
N THR A 104 -9.60 -16.06 5.91
CA THR A 104 -10.59 -15.11 6.43
C THR A 104 -11.50 -14.55 5.34
N THR A 105 -10.93 -14.21 4.18
CA THR A 105 -11.69 -13.73 3.02
C THR A 105 -12.60 -14.82 2.46
N GLY A 106 -12.12 -16.07 2.42
CA GLY A 106 -12.88 -17.23 1.94
C GLY A 106 -14.14 -17.48 2.77
N PHE A 107 -13.99 -17.55 4.10
CA PHE A 107 -15.13 -17.71 5.02
C PHE A 107 -16.16 -16.58 4.86
N LEU A 108 -15.71 -15.31 4.89
CA LEU A 108 -16.60 -14.15 4.81
C LEU A 108 -17.28 -14.01 3.46
N SER A 109 -16.61 -14.37 2.36
CA SER A 109 -17.19 -14.31 1.01
C SER A 109 -18.22 -15.42 0.76
N ALA A 110 -18.19 -16.50 1.54
CA ALA A 110 -19.19 -17.57 1.48
C ALA A 110 -20.49 -17.22 2.24
N LEU A 111 -20.48 -16.21 3.10
CA LEU A 111 -21.65 -15.82 3.89
C LEU A 111 -22.70 -15.10 3.04
N PRO A 112 -24.00 -15.36 3.26
CA PRO A 112 -25.05 -14.59 2.61
C PRO A 112 -25.04 -13.13 3.08
N PRO A 113 -25.51 -12.17 2.25
CA PRO A 113 -25.51 -10.74 2.59
C PRO A 113 -26.14 -10.42 3.94
N GLN A 114 -27.26 -11.08 4.29
CA GLN A 114 -27.90 -10.88 5.59
C GLN A 114 -27.03 -11.31 6.77
N ALA A 115 -26.30 -12.43 6.65
CA ALA A 115 -25.39 -12.86 7.71
C ALA A 115 -24.23 -11.87 7.88
N LEU A 116 -23.73 -11.27 6.80
CA LEU A 116 -22.73 -10.20 6.87
C LEU A 116 -23.26 -8.95 7.58
N VAL A 117 -24.51 -8.57 7.32
CA VAL A 117 -25.19 -7.47 8.00
C VAL A 117 -25.32 -7.74 9.49
N ASP A 118 -25.79 -8.94 9.87
CA ASP A 118 -25.97 -9.33 11.27
C ASP A 118 -24.62 -9.39 12.02
N LEU A 119 -23.59 -9.94 11.39
CA LEU A 119 -22.22 -9.99 11.93
C LEU A 119 -21.62 -8.59 12.06
N ALA A 120 -21.77 -7.73 11.06
CA ALA A 120 -21.30 -6.35 11.12
C ALA A 120 -22.00 -5.58 12.23
N ALA A 121 -23.32 -5.74 12.38
CA ALA A 121 -24.05 -5.16 13.50
C ALA A 121 -23.51 -5.65 14.84
N GLN A 122 -23.27 -6.96 15.01
CA GLN A 122 -22.69 -7.54 16.22
C GLN A 122 -21.27 -7.02 16.50
N ASP A 123 -20.46 -6.82 15.47
CA ASP A 123 -19.09 -6.29 15.56
C ASP A 123 -19.04 -4.74 15.66
N GLY A 124 -20.20 -4.09 15.85
CA GLY A 124 -20.31 -2.66 16.14
C GLY A 124 -20.43 -1.73 14.92
N PHE A 125 -20.62 -2.27 13.72
CA PHE A 125 -20.85 -1.47 12.51
C PHE A 125 -22.22 -0.77 12.55
N ALA A 126 -22.22 0.55 12.41
CA ALA A 126 -23.44 1.35 12.35
C ALA A 126 -24.08 1.27 10.95
N HIS A 127 -25.40 1.07 10.90
CA HIS A 127 -26.21 1.02 9.68
C HIS A 127 -25.71 0.05 8.58
N PRO A 128 -25.53 -1.25 8.87
CA PRO A 128 -24.97 -2.21 7.93
C PRO A 128 -25.80 -2.40 6.67
N HIS A 129 -27.10 -2.10 6.67
CA HIS A 129 -27.94 -2.14 5.47
C HIS A 129 -27.65 -0.98 4.49
N LEU A 130 -26.87 0.03 4.91
CA LEU A 130 -26.53 1.19 4.09
C LEU A 130 -25.22 1.01 3.30
N VAL A 131 -24.70 -0.21 3.22
CA VAL A 131 -23.55 -0.58 2.39
C VAL A 131 -23.89 -1.81 1.54
N GLY A 132 -23.15 -2.02 0.45
CA GLY A 132 -23.40 -3.17 -0.44
C GLY A 132 -24.40 -2.94 -1.57
N PHE A 133 -24.80 -1.69 -1.85
CA PHE A 133 -25.69 -1.35 -2.97
C PHE A 133 -25.04 -1.41 -4.38
N SER A 134 -23.81 -1.89 -4.50
CA SER A 134 -23.08 -1.91 -5.79
C SER A 134 -23.32 -3.20 -6.56
N ASP A 135 -23.46 -3.09 -7.88
CA ASP A 135 -23.51 -4.23 -8.81
C ASP A 135 -22.14 -4.92 -9.02
N THR A 136 -21.09 -4.46 -8.32
CA THR A 136 -19.74 -5.03 -8.39
C THR A 136 -19.62 -6.29 -7.51
N THR A 137 -18.76 -7.21 -7.93
CA THR A 137 -18.44 -8.46 -7.22
C THR A 137 -17.82 -8.20 -5.84
N GLY A 138 -18.49 -8.68 -4.79
CA GLY A 138 -18.01 -8.65 -3.40
C GLY A 138 -18.74 -7.65 -2.50
N HIS A 139 -19.25 -8.13 -1.36
CA HIS A 139 -19.96 -7.28 -0.39
C HIS A 139 -18.96 -6.47 0.46
N PRO A 140 -19.10 -5.13 0.62
CA PRO A 140 -18.13 -4.31 1.37
C PRO A 140 -17.92 -4.75 2.83
N LEU A 141 -18.93 -5.35 3.45
CA LEU A 141 -18.82 -5.89 4.81
C LEU A 141 -17.84 -7.07 4.91
N VAL A 142 -17.54 -7.79 3.83
CA VAL A 142 -16.46 -8.79 3.81
C VAL A 142 -15.13 -8.13 4.20
N HIS A 143 -14.82 -6.99 3.58
CA HIS A 143 -13.59 -6.25 3.87
C HIS A 143 -13.61 -5.62 5.27
N TYR A 144 -14.76 -5.11 5.71
CA TYR A 144 -14.89 -4.54 7.06
C TYR A 144 -14.69 -5.59 8.15
N LEU A 145 -15.33 -6.75 8.01
CA LEU A 145 -15.31 -7.83 9.00
C LEU A 145 -14.00 -8.63 9.01
N ASP A 146 -13.20 -8.58 7.95
CA ASP A 146 -12.00 -9.40 7.81
C ASP A 146 -10.91 -9.04 8.86
N PRO A 147 -10.59 -9.95 9.80
CA PRO A 147 -9.59 -9.73 10.85
C PRO A 147 -8.13 -9.77 10.34
N ALA A 148 -7.89 -10.16 9.09
CA ALA A 148 -6.56 -10.07 8.47
C ALA A 148 -6.16 -8.60 8.20
N TYR A 149 -7.12 -7.69 8.07
CA TYR A 149 -6.85 -6.26 8.01
C TYR A 149 -6.73 -5.67 9.42
N PRO A 150 -5.76 -4.76 9.67
CA PRO A 150 -5.74 -3.96 10.89
C PRO A 150 -7.08 -3.25 11.10
N SER A 151 -7.53 -3.14 12.35
CA SER A 151 -8.77 -2.42 12.67
C SER A 151 -8.69 -0.95 12.26
N ASP A 152 -7.49 -0.34 12.27
CA ASP A 152 -7.26 1.07 12.00
C ASP A 152 -6.97 1.43 10.53
N ILE A 153 -7.12 0.50 9.60
CA ILE A 153 -6.88 0.78 8.18
C ILE A 153 -7.94 1.74 7.62
N THR A 154 -7.49 2.73 6.85
CA THR A 154 -8.34 3.79 6.27
C THR A 154 -9.50 3.22 5.43
N SER A 155 -9.33 2.06 4.80
CA SER A 155 -10.38 1.42 4.02
C SER A 155 -11.57 0.95 4.86
N LYS A 156 -11.37 0.49 6.11
CA LYS A 156 -12.48 0.10 6.99
C LYS A 156 -13.25 1.33 7.46
N ALA A 157 -12.52 2.37 7.87
CA ALA A 157 -13.08 3.66 8.22
C ALA A 157 -13.88 4.29 7.05
N ALA A 158 -13.41 4.15 5.81
CA ALA A 158 -14.13 4.65 4.64
C ALA A 158 -15.47 3.93 4.40
N ILE A 159 -15.55 2.62 4.68
CA ILE A 159 -16.80 1.85 4.56
C ILE A 159 -17.80 2.30 5.63
N ALA A 160 -17.35 2.44 6.89
CA ALA A 160 -18.18 2.94 7.99
C ALA A 160 -18.67 4.37 7.72
N ALA A 161 -17.76 5.27 7.32
CA ALA A 161 -18.10 6.65 6.97
C ALA A 161 -19.12 6.72 5.83
N LYS A 162 -19.09 5.78 4.87
CA LYS A 162 -20.06 5.75 3.77
C LYS A 162 -21.45 5.31 4.23
N ALA A 163 -21.53 4.37 5.16
CA ALA A 163 -22.80 3.98 5.79
C ALA A 163 -23.43 5.18 6.52
N GLU A 164 -22.61 5.92 7.26
CA GLU A 164 -23.02 7.10 8.02
C GLU A 164 -23.42 8.27 7.12
N GLU A 165 -22.66 8.55 6.05
CA GLU A 165 -23.01 9.56 5.04
C GLU A 165 -24.41 9.28 4.48
N ARG A 166 -24.70 8.02 4.14
CA ARG A 166 -26.00 7.59 3.62
C ARG A 166 -27.10 7.69 4.67
N TYR A 167 -26.82 7.34 5.92
CA TYR A 167 -27.79 7.51 7.00
C TYR A 167 -28.13 8.99 7.22
N ALA A 168 -27.12 9.87 7.18
CA ALA A 168 -27.32 11.31 7.27
C ALA A 168 -28.17 11.86 6.11
N MET A 169 -28.01 11.33 4.89
CA MET A 169 -28.89 11.66 3.77
C MET A 169 -30.35 11.27 4.06
N LEU A 170 -30.58 10.07 4.60
CA LEU A 170 -31.93 9.62 4.99
C LEU A 170 -32.52 10.49 6.10
N ALA A 171 -31.74 10.84 7.12
CA ALA A 171 -32.14 11.74 8.20
C ALA A 171 -32.46 13.16 7.72
N ALA A 172 -31.81 13.61 6.64
CA ALA A 172 -32.13 14.87 5.96
C ALA A 172 -33.39 14.79 5.07
N GLY A 173 -34.12 13.67 5.09
CA GLY A 173 -35.33 13.44 4.30
C GLY A 173 -35.06 13.06 2.83
N GLN A 174 -33.82 12.73 2.48
CA GLN A 174 -33.48 12.20 1.16
C GLN A 174 -33.72 10.69 1.12
N SER A 175 -33.70 10.10 -0.09
CA SER A 175 -33.69 8.65 -0.26
C SER A 175 -32.30 8.16 -0.66
N VAL A 176 -31.95 6.95 -0.21
CA VAL A 176 -30.69 6.28 -0.57
C VAL A 176 -31.06 4.96 -1.23
N HIS A 177 -30.72 4.80 -2.51
CA HIS A 177 -31.06 3.60 -3.29
C HIS A 177 -32.54 3.18 -3.21
N GLY A 178 -33.45 4.16 -3.14
CA GLY A 178 -34.88 3.93 -3.04
C GLY A 178 -35.40 3.63 -1.63
N LEU A 179 -34.50 3.51 -0.64
CA LEU A 179 -34.87 3.39 0.76
C LEU A 179 -35.09 4.76 1.40
N THR A 180 -36.07 4.82 2.28
CA THR A 180 -36.37 5.93 3.19
C THR A 180 -35.82 5.66 4.59
N LEU A 181 -35.78 6.69 5.45
CA LEU A 181 -35.37 6.53 6.85
C LEU A 181 -36.24 5.51 7.58
N ASP A 182 -37.55 5.52 7.34
CA ASP A 182 -38.51 4.61 7.99
C ASP A 182 -38.25 3.15 7.57
N GLU A 183 -37.98 2.91 6.29
CA GLU A 183 -37.69 1.57 5.77
C GLU A 183 -36.37 1.01 6.32
N VAL A 184 -35.32 1.84 6.41
CA VAL A 184 -34.04 1.43 6.99
C VAL A 184 -34.17 1.18 8.49
N THR A 185 -34.92 2.04 9.20
CA THR A 185 -35.19 1.85 10.63
C THR A 185 -35.94 0.54 10.86
N ALA A 186 -36.95 0.22 10.03
CA ALA A 186 -37.68 -1.04 10.09
C ALA A 186 -36.79 -2.26 9.82
N LEU A 187 -35.91 -2.16 8.81
CA LEU A 187 -34.92 -3.20 8.51
C LEU A 187 -33.93 -3.41 9.67
N GLU A 188 -33.55 -2.35 10.38
CA GLU A 188 -32.53 -2.43 11.42
C GLU A 188 -33.08 -2.64 12.83
N THR A 189 -34.41 -2.63 13.01
CA THR A 189 -35.09 -2.74 14.32
C THR A 189 -34.69 -4.00 15.11
N HIS A 190 -34.29 -5.06 14.41
CA HIS A 190 -33.89 -6.34 15.01
C HIS A 190 -32.39 -6.46 15.30
N LEU A 191 -31.58 -5.48 14.90
CA LEU A 191 -30.13 -5.52 15.06
C LEU A 191 -29.71 -5.10 16.48
N PRO A 192 -28.71 -5.79 17.08
CA PRO A 192 -28.35 -5.62 18.49
C PRO A 192 -27.79 -4.24 18.87
N ASN A 193 -27.43 -3.39 17.90
CA ASN A 193 -26.68 -2.14 18.14
C ASN A 193 -27.41 -0.85 17.73
N GLN A 194 -28.73 -0.88 17.56
CA GLN A 194 -29.51 0.34 17.31
C GLN A 194 -29.84 1.15 18.57
N GLN A 195 -29.42 0.74 19.77
CA GLN A 195 -29.54 1.63 20.92
C GLN A 195 -28.45 2.71 20.83
N PRO A 196 -28.79 3.99 20.63
CA PRO A 196 -27.88 5.06 21.03
C PRO A 196 -27.49 4.78 22.47
N SER A 197 -26.21 4.95 22.79
CA SER A 197 -25.67 4.67 24.12
C SER A 197 -26.61 5.22 25.18
N THR A 198 -27.32 4.35 25.89
CA THR A 198 -28.20 4.73 26.99
C THR A 198 -27.33 5.02 28.21
N GLY A 199 -26.46 6.03 28.08
CA GLY A 199 -26.10 6.84 29.23
C GLY A 199 -27.38 7.50 29.74
N ALA A 200 -27.52 7.68 31.05
CA ALA A 200 -28.60 8.42 31.66
C ALA A 200 -28.58 9.87 31.15
N GLY A 201 -29.15 10.10 29.98
CA GLY A 201 -29.17 11.37 29.29
C GLY A 201 -30.10 12.34 30.00
N GLN A 202 -29.71 13.61 30.08
CA GLN A 202 -30.59 14.63 30.63
C GLN A 202 -31.89 14.67 29.80
N PRO A 203 -33.07 14.53 30.43
CA PRO A 203 -34.32 14.67 29.72
C PRO A 203 -34.47 16.11 29.23
N ILE A 204 -34.68 16.27 27.93
CA ILE A 204 -34.91 17.57 27.29
C ILE A 204 -36.29 17.58 26.61
N SER A 205 -36.89 18.76 26.52
CA SER A 205 -38.09 18.98 25.72
C SER A 205 -37.78 18.99 24.22
N ALA A 206 -38.79 18.71 23.39
CA ALA A 206 -38.67 18.84 21.93
C ALA A 206 -38.23 20.25 21.49
N GLY A 207 -38.64 21.30 22.22
CA GLY A 207 -38.19 22.68 21.98
C GLY A 207 -36.70 22.90 22.25
N GLN A 208 -36.14 22.22 23.26
CA GLN A 208 -34.70 22.24 23.53
C GLN A 208 -33.91 21.46 22.46
N ALA A 209 -34.43 20.32 21.99
CA ALA A 209 -33.82 19.56 20.89
C ALA A 209 -33.78 20.38 19.59
N LEU A 210 -34.85 21.11 19.27
CA LEU A 210 -34.91 22.05 18.14
C LEU A 210 -33.90 23.20 18.30
N SER A 211 -33.77 23.76 19.51
CA SER A 211 -32.79 24.81 19.79
C SER A 211 -31.34 24.34 19.59
N LEU A 212 -31.01 23.14 20.09
CA LEU A 212 -29.69 22.53 19.87
C LEU A 212 -29.42 22.28 18.38
N SER A 213 -30.41 21.75 17.65
CA SER A 213 -30.31 21.53 16.20
C SER A 213 -30.09 22.84 15.43
N ALA A 214 -30.75 23.92 15.84
CA ALA A 214 -30.56 25.25 15.27
C ALA A 214 -29.17 25.83 15.57
N GLN A 215 -28.64 25.62 16.78
CA GLN A 215 -27.27 26.02 17.15
C GLN A 215 -26.22 25.27 16.31
N ILE A 216 -26.41 23.96 16.11
CA ILE A 216 -25.55 23.15 15.24
C ILE A 216 -25.62 23.66 13.79
N THR A 217 -26.82 23.94 13.28
CA THR A 217 -27.01 24.49 11.92
C THR A 217 -26.32 25.85 11.76
N ALA A 218 -26.41 26.73 12.76
CA ALA A 218 -25.76 28.04 12.74
C ALA A 218 -24.23 27.93 12.75
N ALA A 219 -23.68 27.11 13.66
CA ALA A 219 -22.24 26.91 13.78
C ALA A 219 -21.65 26.20 12.54
N THR A 220 -22.36 25.22 11.97
CA THR A 220 -21.95 24.56 10.71
C THR A 220 -22.00 25.50 9.52
N THR A 221 -22.96 26.44 9.47
CA THR A 221 -23.01 27.47 8.43
C THR A 221 -21.82 28.42 8.54
N GLU A 222 -21.48 28.85 9.75
CA GLU A 222 -20.33 29.71 10.01
C GLU A 222 -19.01 29.02 9.63
N LEU A 223 -18.80 27.79 10.08
CA LEU A 223 -17.59 26.99 9.82
C LEU A 223 -17.51 26.49 8.37
N GLY A 224 -18.66 26.33 7.70
CA GLY A 224 -18.79 25.84 6.33
C GLY A 224 -18.62 26.90 5.24
N ALA A 225 -18.47 28.17 5.61
CA ALA A 225 -18.19 29.24 4.67
C ALA A 225 -16.89 28.95 3.88
N THR A 226 -16.90 29.20 2.58
CA THR A 226 -15.72 29.00 1.71
C THR A 226 -14.91 30.30 1.60
N GLY A 227 -13.59 30.19 1.42
CA GLY A 227 -12.70 31.37 1.27
C GLY A 227 -11.77 31.66 2.45
N TRP A 228 -11.50 30.67 3.32
CA TRP A 228 -10.52 30.82 4.40
C TRP A 228 -9.13 31.16 3.85
N THR A 229 -8.54 32.25 4.34
CA THR A 229 -7.17 32.68 4.02
C THR A 229 -6.33 32.69 5.29
N ALA A 230 -5.00 32.84 5.18
CA ALA A 230 -4.15 33.00 6.36
C ALA A 230 -4.60 34.14 7.31
N HIS A 231 -5.34 35.13 6.79
CA HIS A 231 -5.87 36.28 7.54
C HIS A 231 -7.37 36.19 7.87
N HIS A 232 -8.08 35.18 7.38
CA HIS A 232 -9.47 34.87 7.72
C HIS A 232 -9.54 33.37 7.97
N GLN A 233 -9.39 33.00 9.24
CA GLN A 233 -9.55 31.63 9.71
C GLN A 233 -10.89 31.53 10.47
N PRO A 234 -11.55 30.36 10.44
CA PRO A 234 -12.72 30.15 11.27
C PRO A 234 -12.34 30.27 12.75
N ASP A 235 -13.24 30.85 13.54
CA ASP A 235 -13.05 31.00 14.99
C ASP A 235 -12.95 29.61 15.64
N PRO A 236 -11.84 29.26 16.32
CA PRO A 236 -11.72 28.01 17.05
C PRO A 236 -12.84 27.81 18.08
N ALA A 237 -13.37 28.90 18.67
CA ALA A 237 -14.47 28.82 19.62
C ALA A 237 -15.77 28.30 18.99
N ALA A 238 -15.96 28.51 17.68
CA ALA A 238 -17.11 27.97 16.95
C ALA A 238 -17.04 26.44 16.82
N VAL A 239 -15.84 25.85 16.74
CA VAL A 239 -15.65 24.39 16.78
C VAL A 239 -16.00 23.84 18.16
N THR A 240 -15.53 24.48 19.23
CA THR A 240 -15.88 24.11 20.61
C THR A 240 -17.39 24.20 20.85
N ALA A 241 -18.03 25.29 20.41
CA ALA A 241 -19.47 25.48 20.53
C ALA A 241 -20.26 24.43 19.73
N LEU A 242 -19.83 24.12 18.50
CA LEU A 242 -20.42 23.08 17.67
C LEU A 242 -20.40 21.72 18.38
N LEU A 243 -19.24 21.30 18.89
CA LEU A 243 -19.08 20.02 19.58
C LEU A 243 -19.84 19.97 20.90
N SER A 244 -19.89 21.08 21.64
CA SER A 244 -20.69 21.17 22.86
C SER A 244 -22.18 20.99 22.56
N ALA A 245 -22.69 21.61 21.49
CA ALA A 245 -24.09 21.48 21.08
C ALA A 245 -24.40 20.07 20.56
N GLU A 246 -23.50 19.49 19.76
CA GLU A 246 -23.60 18.10 19.30
C GLU A 246 -23.62 17.13 20.49
N ASN A 247 -22.69 17.25 21.43
CA ASN A 247 -22.61 16.37 22.60
C ASN A 247 -23.84 16.48 23.51
N ALA A 248 -24.37 17.70 23.66
CA ALA A 248 -25.62 17.91 24.40
C ALA A 248 -26.81 17.24 23.71
N LEU A 249 -26.90 17.29 22.38
CA LEU A 249 -27.97 16.64 21.62
C LEU A 249 -27.79 15.11 21.57
N ALA A 250 -26.56 14.64 21.39
CA ALA A 250 -26.15 13.24 21.39
C ALA A 250 -26.56 12.49 22.65
N THR A 251 -26.36 13.12 23.80
CA THR A 251 -26.63 12.55 25.12
C THR A 251 -28.02 12.87 25.65
N ALA A 252 -28.85 13.57 24.88
CA ALA A 252 -30.19 13.92 25.28
C ALA A 252 -31.15 12.73 25.24
N THR A 253 -32.21 12.81 26.05
CA THR A 253 -33.40 11.95 25.91
C THR A 253 -34.65 12.82 25.78
N CYS A 254 -35.62 12.43 24.95
CA CYS A 254 -36.88 13.16 24.76
C CYS A 254 -38.05 12.17 24.88
N PRO A 255 -38.55 11.91 26.10
CA PRO A 255 -39.58 10.89 26.36
C PRO A 255 -40.87 11.13 25.57
N ASP A 256 -41.22 12.39 25.30
CA ASP A 256 -42.47 12.79 24.65
C ASP A 256 -42.40 12.74 23.11
N ALA A 257 -41.21 12.59 22.52
CA ALA A 257 -41.00 12.57 21.06
C ALA A 257 -39.68 11.87 20.67
N PRO A 258 -39.52 10.56 20.95
CA PRO A 258 -38.27 9.84 20.76
C PRO A 258 -37.83 9.75 19.29
N GLU A 259 -38.76 9.55 18.36
CA GLU A 259 -38.45 9.45 16.92
C GLU A 259 -37.87 10.76 16.34
N GLY A 260 -38.44 11.91 16.74
CA GLY A 260 -37.95 13.22 16.32
C GLY A 260 -36.56 13.55 16.88
N LEU A 261 -36.23 13.04 18.07
CA LEU A 261 -34.90 13.19 18.65
C LEU A 261 -33.85 12.35 17.90
N ASN A 262 -34.17 11.10 17.57
CA ASN A 262 -33.26 10.22 16.83
C ASN A 262 -32.91 10.83 15.45
N ALA A 263 -33.91 11.33 14.73
CA ALA A 263 -33.68 12.02 13.46
C ALA A 263 -32.83 13.28 13.62
N ALA A 264 -33.04 14.06 14.68
CA ALA A 264 -32.24 15.25 14.97
C ALA A 264 -30.78 14.90 15.32
N GLN A 265 -30.56 13.86 16.12
CA GLN A 265 -29.22 13.36 16.47
C GLN A 265 -28.47 12.87 15.22
N ALA A 266 -29.15 12.13 14.35
CA ALA A 266 -28.60 11.66 13.08
C ALA A 266 -28.22 12.81 12.13
N ALA A 267 -29.13 13.77 11.95
CA ALA A 267 -28.91 14.94 11.10
C ALA A 267 -27.77 15.81 11.64
N ALA A 268 -27.71 16.03 12.95
CA ALA A 268 -26.64 16.78 13.60
C ALA A 268 -25.28 16.13 13.37
N ARG A 269 -25.17 14.81 13.56
CA ARG A 269 -23.92 14.06 13.31
C ARG A 269 -23.42 14.29 11.89
N GLY A 270 -24.27 14.08 10.89
CA GLY A 270 -23.91 14.25 9.48
C GLY A 270 -23.49 15.68 9.11
N GLN A 271 -24.15 16.69 9.67
CA GLN A 271 -23.77 18.10 9.48
C GLN A 271 -22.39 18.42 10.09
N VAL A 272 -22.13 17.89 11.30
CA VAL A 272 -20.86 18.08 11.99
C VAL A 272 -19.72 17.38 11.23
N ASP A 273 -19.91 16.14 10.79
CA ASP A 273 -18.92 15.41 9.98
C ASP A 273 -18.55 16.17 8.71
N ALA A 274 -19.56 16.65 7.98
CA ALA A 274 -19.37 17.37 6.73
C ALA A 274 -18.61 18.70 6.91
N VAL A 275 -18.80 19.39 8.04
CA VAL A 275 -18.11 20.65 8.31
C VAL A 275 -16.69 20.41 8.83
N LEU A 276 -16.50 19.50 9.79
CA LEU A 276 -15.19 19.24 10.40
C LEU A 276 -14.17 18.72 9.39
N ALA A 277 -14.61 17.96 8.37
CA ALA A 277 -13.76 17.55 7.27
C ALA A 277 -13.12 18.73 6.51
N LYS A 278 -13.81 19.88 6.45
CA LYS A 278 -13.41 21.09 5.70
C LYS A 278 -12.70 22.12 6.56
N VAL A 279 -12.84 22.06 7.89
CA VAL A 279 -12.18 23.00 8.80
C VAL A 279 -10.65 22.88 8.67
N PRO A 280 -9.92 24.02 8.52
CA PRO A 280 -8.46 24.02 8.49
C PRO A 280 -7.87 23.36 9.73
N ILE A 281 -6.83 22.54 9.54
CA ILE A 281 -6.18 21.81 10.64
C ILE A 281 -5.64 22.76 11.73
N THR A 282 -5.23 23.97 11.36
CA THR A 282 -4.81 25.04 12.28
C THR A 282 -5.93 25.50 13.22
N THR A 283 -7.18 25.52 12.76
CA THR A 283 -8.34 25.82 13.61
C THR A 283 -8.65 24.66 14.53
N VAL A 284 -8.53 23.41 14.04
CA VAL A 284 -8.67 22.21 14.88
C VAL A 284 -7.64 22.19 16.02
N HIS A 285 -6.37 22.47 15.73
CA HIS A 285 -5.31 22.57 16.75
C HIS A 285 -5.66 23.57 17.84
N LYS A 286 -6.14 24.76 17.45
CA LYS A 286 -6.53 25.81 18.40
C LYS A 286 -7.78 25.44 19.20
N ALA A 287 -8.74 24.75 18.60
CA ALA A 287 -9.94 24.29 19.29
C ALA A 287 -9.61 23.25 20.35
N LEU A 288 -8.72 22.30 20.06
CA LEU A 288 -8.27 21.29 21.02
C LEU A 288 -7.52 21.87 22.22
N ALA A 289 -6.94 23.07 22.11
CA ALA A 289 -6.35 23.78 23.24
C ALA A 289 -7.39 24.36 24.21
N ASP A 290 -8.68 24.33 23.86
CA ASP A 290 -9.76 24.70 24.76
C ASP A 290 -9.86 23.70 25.93
N PRO A 291 -9.82 24.15 27.20
CA PRO A 291 -9.87 23.27 28.37
C PRO A 291 -11.10 22.37 28.45
N ALA A 292 -12.24 22.80 27.89
CA ALA A 292 -13.46 22.01 27.89
C ALA A 292 -13.37 20.79 26.98
N LEU A 293 -12.71 20.93 25.82
CA LEU A 293 -12.45 19.81 24.91
C LEU A 293 -11.29 18.93 25.41
N ALA A 294 -10.18 19.56 25.82
CA ALA A 294 -9.00 18.84 26.32
C ALA A 294 -9.34 18.01 27.57
N GLY A 295 -10.16 18.53 28.48
CA GLY A 295 -10.57 17.84 29.70
C GLY A 295 -11.48 16.62 29.47
N ALA A 296 -12.09 16.49 28.29
CA ALA A 296 -12.92 15.33 27.92
C ALA A 296 -12.10 14.17 27.34
N LEU A 297 -10.83 14.40 27.00
CA LEU A 297 -9.96 13.43 26.36
C LEU A 297 -9.06 12.71 27.39
N ALA A 298 -8.80 11.42 27.15
CA ALA A 298 -7.84 10.68 27.95
C ALA A 298 -6.41 11.18 27.68
N ALA A 299 -5.53 11.10 28.68
CA ALA A 299 -4.19 11.66 28.61
C ALA A 299 -3.40 11.16 27.39
N ASN A 300 -3.47 9.88 27.04
CA ASN A 300 -2.71 9.27 25.95
C ASN A 300 -3.21 9.61 24.53
N THR A 301 -4.33 10.33 24.40
CA THR A 301 -4.88 10.71 23.08
C THR A 301 -4.00 11.72 22.32
N HIS A 302 -3.05 12.39 22.99
CA HIS A 302 -2.09 13.29 22.32
C HIS A 302 -1.16 12.57 21.33
N TYR A 303 -1.08 11.24 21.38
CA TYR A 303 -0.37 10.44 20.37
C TYR A 303 -1.16 10.25 19.06
N LEU A 304 -2.44 10.64 19.04
CA LEU A 304 -3.29 10.61 17.84
C LEU A 304 -3.18 11.90 17.03
N ALA A 305 -3.66 11.87 15.78
CA ALA A 305 -3.78 13.09 15.00
C ALA A 305 -4.86 14.01 15.59
N ALA A 306 -4.72 15.32 15.40
CA ALA A 306 -5.67 16.29 15.95
C ALA A 306 -7.12 16.03 15.52
N ARG A 307 -7.35 15.54 14.30
CA ARG A 307 -8.71 15.19 13.86
C ARG A 307 -9.28 13.96 14.57
N ASP A 308 -8.45 12.99 14.91
CA ASP A 308 -8.86 11.80 15.65
C ASP A 308 -9.16 12.14 17.12
N GLN A 309 -8.37 13.04 17.72
CA GLN A 309 -8.67 13.61 19.04
C GLN A 309 -10.00 14.34 19.05
N LEU A 310 -10.27 15.15 18.02
CA LEU A 310 -11.53 15.85 17.87
C LEU A 310 -12.71 14.87 17.71
N ALA A 311 -12.51 13.77 16.99
CA ALA A 311 -13.50 12.70 16.87
C ALA A 311 -13.78 12.04 18.22
N LEU A 312 -12.75 11.72 19.01
CA LEU A 312 -12.91 11.16 20.36
C LEU A 312 -13.64 12.08 21.33
N ALA A 313 -13.54 13.41 21.14
CA ALA A 313 -14.28 14.39 21.95
C ALA A 313 -15.79 14.38 21.69
N ARG A 314 -16.27 13.67 20.65
CA ARG A 314 -17.68 13.59 20.29
C ARG A 314 -18.39 12.45 21.00
N ALA A 315 -19.50 12.76 21.65
CA ALA A 315 -20.36 11.79 22.31
C ALA A 315 -21.04 10.85 21.32
N ASN A 316 -21.41 11.36 20.14
CA ASN A 316 -22.05 10.62 19.04
C ASN A 316 -21.10 9.77 18.19
N LEU A 317 -19.80 9.72 18.52
CA LEU A 317 -18.86 8.82 17.86
C LEU A 317 -19.32 7.36 18.08
N ASP A 318 -19.35 6.58 17.01
CA ASP A 318 -19.74 5.18 17.10
C ASP A 318 -18.77 4.39 18.03
N PRO A 319 -19.28 3.39 18.78
CA PRO A 319 -18.46 2.68 19.77
C PRO A 319 -17.26 1.94 19.17
N ALA A 320 -17.38 1.43 17.94
CA ALA A 320 -16.32 0.68 17.27
C ALA A 320 -15.13 1.60 16.94
N THR A 321 -15.38 2.73 16.27
CA THR A 321 -14.36 3.75 15.97
C THR A 321 -13.77 4.33 17.25
N ARG A 322 -14.59 4.58 18.29
CA ARG A 322 -14.07 5.03 19.59
C ARG A 322 -13.08 4.03 20.17
N SER A 323 -13.45 2.75 20.21
CA SER A 323 -12.59 1.67 20.71
C SER A 323 -11.30 1.54 19.88
N GLN A 324 -11.41 1.64 18.56
CA GLN A 324 -10.28 1.60 17.64
C GLN A 324 -9.30 2.76 17.90
N LEU A 325 -9.78 4.00 18.00
CA LEU A 325 -8.94 5.17 18.28
C LEU A 325 -8.31 5.11 19.67
N GLN A 326 -9.04 4.64 20.68
CA GLN A 326 -8.50 4.43 22.03
C GLN A 326 -7.41 3.36 22.05
N THR A 327 -7.62 2.25 21.34
CA THR A 327 -6.62 1.19 21.17
C THR A 327 -5.39 1.72 20.44
N GLN A 328 -5.59 2.51 19.38
CA GLN A 328 -4.49 3.12 18.64
C GLN A 328 -3.69 4.09 19.51
N ALA A 329 -4.34 4.88 20.36
CA ALA A 329 -3.66 5.76 21.31
C ALA A 329 -2.79 4.96 22.30
N ALA A 330 -3.34 3.87 22.86
CA ALA A 330 -2.61 2.97 23.76
C ALA A 330 -1.41 2.28 23.08
N THR A 331 -1.59 1.76 21.86
CA THR A 331 -0.48 1.17 21.09
C THR A 331 0.62 2.18 20.81
N ARG A 332 0.27 3.43 20.48
CA ARG A 332 1.27 4.48 20.23
C ARG A 332 1.99 4.88 21.53
N GLU A 333 1.29 4.93 22.65
CA GLU A 333 1.88 5.13 23.97
C GLU A 333 2.91 4.04 24.31
N GLU A 334 2.58 2.77 24.05
CA GLU A 334 3.51 1.65 24.21
C GLU A 334 4.74 1.79 23.31
N GLN A 335 4.57 2.19 22.05
CA GLN A 335 5.68 2.44 21.12
C GLN A 335 6.60 3.57 21.58
N VAL A 336 6.03 4.64 22.14
CA VAL A 336 6.82 5.76 22.71
C VAL A 336 7.58 5.30 23.95
N SER A 337 6.93 4.55 24.84
CA SER A 337 7.60 3.95 26.00
C SER A 337 8.75 3.03 25.59
N ALA A 338 8.55 2.19 24.57
CA ALA A 338 9.58 1.32 24.02
C ALA A 338 10.76 2.10 23.44
N LEU A 339 10.49 3.20 22.70
CA LEU A 339 11.54 4.08 22.22
C LEU A 339 12.32 4.72 23.37
N GLN A 340 11.63 5.27 24.38
CA GLN A 340 12.27 5.89 25.53
C GLN A 340 13.19 4.92 26.28
N GLN A 341 12.71 3.71 26.53
CA GLN A 341 13.49 2.64 27.17
C GLN A 341 14.70 2.24 26.32
N ALA A 342 14.50 2.04 25.02
CA ALA A 342 15.58 1.64 24.11
C ALA A 342 16.65 2.73 23.97
N THR A 343 16.25 4.00 23.86
CA THR A 343 17.17 5.14 23.81
C THR A 343 17.92 5.34 25.13
N ALA A 344 17.25 5.17 26.27
CA ALA A 344 17.90 5.24 27.58
C ALA A 344 18.96 4.14 27.78
N ALA A 345 18.76 2.97 27.18
CA ALA A 345 19.76 1.90 27.15
C ALA A 345 20.89 2.17 26.14
N PHE A 346 20.55 2.74 24.97
CA PHE A 346 21.50 2.95 23.88
C PHE A 346 22.45 4.13 24.12
N LEU A 347 21.99 5.29 24.58
CA LEU A 347 22.83 6.50 24.68
C LEU A 347 24.06 6.33 25.59
N PRO A 348 23.94 5.76 26.81
CA PRO A 348 25.12 5.46 27.63
C PRO A 348 26.06 4.48 26.91
N ALA A 349 25.50 3.40 26.35
CA ALA A 349 26.27 2.39 25.62
C ALA A 349 27.01 2.97 24.41
N GLN A 350 26.44 3.94 23.69
CA GLN A 350 27.10 4.63 22.59
C GLN A 350 28.30 5.44 23.08
N SER A 351 28.14 6.17 24.19
CA SER A 351 29.22 6.97 24.78
C SER A 351 30.37 6.11 25.34
N ASP A 352 30.03 4.98 25.95
CA ASP A 352 30.98 4.06 26.59
C ASP A 352 31.69 3.16 25.56
N THR A 353 30.99 2.71 24.52
CA THR A 353 31.50 1.70 23.56
C THR A 353 32.24 2.31 22.38
N LEU A 354 31.96 3.57 22.00
CA LEU A 354 32.72 4.30 20.99
C LEU A 354 33.73 5.30 21.59
N GLY A 355 33.83 5.34 22.93
CA GLY A 355 34.82 6.11 23.71
C GLY A 355 36.23 5.48 23.71
N SER A 356 37.11 5.84 24.63
CA SER A 356 38.45 5.22 24.73
C SER A 356 38.91 5.17 26.18
N PRO A 357 39.37 4.02 26.74
CA PRO A 357 39.51 2.68 26.13
C PRO A 357 38.21 1.86 26.19
N ILE A 358 38.06 0.89 25.29
CA ILE A 358 36.81 0.14 25.08
C ILE A 358 36.98 -1.31 25.51
N ASP A 359 35.91 -1.86 26.09
CA ASP A 359 35.74 -3.28 26.37
C ASP A 359 35.04 -3.98 25.17
N PRO A 360 35.74 -4.83 24.40
CA PRO A 360 35.11 -5.58 23.33
C PRO A 360 34.00 -6.54 23.77
N ALA A 361 33.94 -6.92 25.05
CA ALA A 361 32.84 -7.72 25.59
C ALA A 361 31.53 -6.92 25.67
N ALA A 362 31.57 -5.59 25.67
CA ALA A 362 30.39 -4.73 25.66
C ALA A 362 29.74 -4.58 24.28
N LEU A 363 30.44 -4.99 23.21
CA LEU A 363 30.03 -4.74 21.83
C LEU A 363 28.72 -5.44 21.42
N PRO A 364 28.45 -6.70 21.81
CA PRO A 364 27.15 -7.33 21.55
C PRO A 364 26.01 -6.58 22.24
N GLY A 365 26.21 -6.14 23.48
CA GLY A 365 25.23 -5.33 24.21
C GLY A 365 24.95 -3.99 23.54
N PHE A 366 25.99 -3.31 23.06
CA PHE A 366 25.86 -2.09 22.25
C PHE A 366 25.07 -2.34 20.96
N ALA A 367 25.40 -3.40 20.19
CA ALA A 367 24.71 -3.69 18.94
C ALA A 367 23.22 -4.01 19.15
N THR A 368 22.89 -4.77 20.21
CA THR A 368 21.51 -5.10 20.59
C THR A 368 20.74 -3.86 21.01
N THR A 369 21.31 -3.01 21.87
CA THR A 369 20.64 -1.77 22.33
C THR A 369 20.48 -0.75 21.20
N ALA A 370 21.46 -0.62 20.31
CA ALA A 370 21.35 0.17 19.09
C ALA A 370 20.21 -0.35 18.19
N GLY A 371 20.16 -1.67 17.95
CA GLY A 371 19.11 -2.28 17.14
C GLY A 371 17.71 -2.04 17.69
N ALA A 372 17.53 -2.19 19.00
CA ALA A 372 16.27 -1.89 19.67
C ALA A 372 15.88 -0.41 19.51
N ALA A 373 16.81 0.52 19.69
CA ALA A 373 16.55 1.96 19.59
C ALA A 373 16.14 2.38 18.16
N PHE A 374 16.89 1.94 17.14
CA PHE A 374 16.55 2.27 15.75
C PHE A 374 15.29 1.55 15.27
N THR A 375 14.99 0.35 15.76
CA THR A 375 13.72 -0.35 15.47
C THR A 375 12.53 0.40 16.08
N ALA A 376 12.62 0.80 17.35
CA ALA A 376 11.58 1.58 18.01
C ALA A 376 11.38 2.95 17.33
N ALA A 377 12.47 3.62 16.94
CA ALA A 377 12.39 4.89 16.21
C ALA A 377 11.74 4.73 14.82
N LYS A 378 12.03 3.63 14.14
CA LYS A 378 11.40 3.29 12.86
C LYS A 378 9.90 3.03 13.03
N ALA A 379 9.48 2.35 14.10
CA ALA A 379 8.07 2.06 14.38
C ALA A 379 7.22 3.33 14.53
N ILE A 380 7.77 4.41 15.12
CA ILE A 380 7.03 5.66 15.33
C ILE A 380 7.08 6.64 14.14
N THR A 381 8.07 6.49 13.26
CA THR A 381 8.32 7.42 12.14
C THR A 381 7.08 7.67 11.25
N PRO A 382 6.25 6.65 10.91
CA PRO A 382 5.08 6.84 10.05
C PRO A 382 4.04 7.79 10.61
N TRP A 383 3.92 7.95 11.93
CA TRP A 383 2.81 8.68 12.55
C TRP A 383 3.25 9.83 13.47
N ARG A 384 4.49 9.86 13.96
CA ARG A 384 4.95 10.86 14.95
C ARG A 384 4.73 12.33 14.55
N HIS A 385 4.74 12.62 13.25
CA HIS A 385 4.55 13.97 12.72
C HIS A 385 3.07 14.40 12.66
N GLN A 386 2.16 13.44 12.84
CA GLN A 386 0.72 13.66 12.86
C GLN A 386 0.20 13.82 14.29
N ALA A 387 0.92 13.26 15.28
CA ALA A 387 0.60 13.40 16.69
C ALA A 387 0.52 14.87 17.09
N PHE A 388 -0.43 15.21 17.95
CA PHE A 388 -0.68 16.57 18.39
C PHE A 388 -0.92 16.60 19.90
N ASP A 389 -0.13 17.38 20.62
CA ASP A 389 -0.33 17.67 22.02
C ASP A 389 -0.96 19.07 22.16
N PRO A 390 -2.23 19.16 22.62
CA PRO A 390 -2.88 20.44 22.85
C PRO A 390 -2.17 21.32 23.89
N ALA A 391 -1.45 20.72 24.85
CA ALA A 391 -0.78 21.47 25.90
C ALA A 391 0.46 22.21 25.40
N SER A 392 1.26 21.57 24.53
CA SER A 392 2.41 22.20 23.86
C SER A 392 2.04 22.93 22.56
N GLY A 393 0.86 22.68 21.99
CA GLY A 393 0.40 23.26 20.73
C GLY A 393 1.13 22.70 19.50
N GLY A 394 1.72 21.51 19.62
CA GLY A 394 2.58 20.92 18.60
C GLY A 394 2.72 19.41 18.74
N VAL A 395 3.80 18.85 18.21
CA VAL A 395 4.11 17.43 18.40
C VAL A 395 4.54 17.21 19.86
N PRO A 396 4.07 16.14 20.54
CA PRO A 396 4.48 15.80 21.90
C PRO A 396 6.00 15.87 22.10
N ASN A 397 6.46 16.43 23.22
CA ASN A 397 7.89 16.68 23.46
C ASN A 397 8.74 15.40 23.47
N GLU A 398 8.13 14.29 23.90
CA GLU A 398 8.70 12.95 23.92
C GLU A 398 9.06 12.46 22.51
N LEU A 399 8.38 12.99 21.48
CA LEU A 399 8.59 12.66 20.08
C LEU A 399 9.55 13.63 19.36
N THR A 400 9.81 14.81 19.93
CA THR A 400 10.64 15.86 19.31
C THR A 400 12.11 15.83 19.78
N GLY A 401 12.45 15.03 20.78
CA GLY A 401 13.71 15.14 21.53
C GLY A 401 14.76 14.03 21.40
N GLN A 402 14.53 12.95 20.65
CA GLN A 402 15.50 11.84 20.56
C GLN A 402 16.14 11.74 19.18
N ASP A 403 17.14 12.59 18.91
CA ASP A 403 17.98 12.47 17.73
C ASP A 403 19.00 11.34 17.94
N LEU A 404 18.61 10.11 17.59
CA LEU A 404 19.50 8.96 17.50
C LEU A 404 20.51 9.09 16.34
N GLY A 405 20.40 10.13 15.52
CA GLY A 405 21.07 10.24 14.24
C GLY A 405 20.47 9.28 13.20
N SER A 406 21.21 9.03 12.11
CA SER A 406 20.82 8.01 11.13
C SER A 406 21.56 6.70 11.38
N PRO A 407 20.95 5.53 11.09
CA PRO A 407 21.64 4.25 11.12
C PRO A 407 22.93 4.25 10.31
N ALA A 408 22.91 4.88 9.12
CA ALA A 408 24.07 5.00 8.25
C ALA A 408 25.21 5.83 8.88
N ALA A 409 24.89 6.90 9.61
CA ALA A 409 25.90 7.69 10.33
C ALA A 409 26.54 6.87 11.46
N LEU A 410 25.75 6.12 12.23
CA LEU A 410 26.27 5.22 13.26
C LEU A 410 27.13 4.11 12.64
N THR A 411 26.69 3.52 11.53
CA THR A 411 27.46 2.54 10.74
C THR A 411 28.81 3.13 10.30
N ALA A 412 28.84 4.37 9.83
CA ALA A 412 30.08 5.04 9.43
C ALA A 412 31.03 5.27 10.61
N GLN A 413 30.50 5.73 11.75
CA GLN A 413 31.27 5.90 12.99
C GLN A 413 31.84 4.56 13.47
N PHE A 414 31.01 3.53 13.55
CA PHE A 414 31.41 2.17 13.93
C PHE A 414 32.45 1.60 12.95
N THR A 415 32.33 1.87 11.66
CA THR A 415 33.31 1.43 10.66
C THR A 415 34.65 2.15 10.78
N ALA A 416 34.65 3.45 11.10
CA ALA A 416 35.88 4.19 11.37
C ALA A 416 36.55 3.68 12.65
N TRP A 417 35.75 3.51 13.70
CA TRP A 417 36.16 2.97 14.98
C TRP A 417 36.78 1.57 14.86
N SER A 418 36.13 0.65 14.16
CA SER A 418 36.53 -0.76 14.10
C SER A 418 37.90 -0.94 13.45
N LYS A 419 38.40 0.01 12.65
CA LYS A 419 39.74 -0.03 12.04
C LYS A 419 40.87 -0.01 13.08
N HIS A 420 40.63 0.56 14.25
CA HIS A 420 41.62 0.72 15.31
C HIS A 420 41.59 -0.43 16.33
N GLN A 421 40.69 -1.40 16.17
CA GLN A 421 40.45 -2.47 17.12
C GLN A 421 41.12 -3.78 16.71
N GLN A 422 41.46 -4.64 17.67
CA GLN A 422 41.99 -5.96 17.35
C GLN A 422 40.92 -6.79 16.60
N LEU A 423 41.33 -7.48 15.54
CA LEU A 423 40.38 -8.22 14.70
C LEU A 423 39.74 -9.41 15.46
N ALA A 424 40.48 -10.02 16.38
CA ALA A 424 39.99 -11.14 17.20
C ALA A 424 38.79 -10.71 18.06
N ASP A 425 38.88 -9.52 18.66
CA ASP A 425 37.86 -8.96 19.53
C ASP A 425 36.55 -8.68 18.78
N VAL A 426 36.64 -8.04 17.60
CA VAL A 426 35.45 -7.78 16.78
C VAL A 426 34.85 -9.07 16.19
N ARG A 427 35.67 -10.11 15.95
CA ARG A 427 35.19 -11.45 15.57
C ARG A 427 34.42 -12.13 16.68
N TYR A 428 34.93 -12.03 17.91
CA TYR A 428 34.25 -12.56 19.09
C TYR A 428 32.87 -11.94 19.24
N ALA A 429 32.78 -10.61 19.18
CA ALA A 429 31.49 -9.91 19.24
C ALA A 429 30.51 -10.32 18.12
N ALA A 430 30.99 -10.48 16.88
CA ALA A 430 30.12 -10.95 15.79
C ALA A 430 29.66 -12.40 16.00
N ALA A 431 30.48 -13.26 16.60
CA ALA A 431 30.09 -14.63 16.93
C ALA A 431 29.00 -14.67 18.02
N GLU A 432 29.13 -13.84 19.06
CA GLU A 432 28.09 -13.68 20.10
C GLU A 432 26.77 -13.14 19.52
N LEU A 433 26.84 -12.33 18.46
CA LEU A 433 25.67 -11.86 17.70
C LEU A 433 25.14 -12.86 16.67
N GLY A 434 25.71 -14.07 16.59
CA GLY A 434 25.20 -15.16 15.75
C GLY A 434 25.89 -15.37 14.41
N LEU A 435 27.00 -14.68 14.10
CA LEU A 435 27.72 -14.89 12.84
C LEU A 435 28.47 -16.24 12.84
N ALA A 436 27.91 -17.24 12.17
CA ALA A 436 28.58 -18.51 11.95
C ALA A 436 29.80 -18.32 11.02
N GLY A 437 30.96 -18.87 11.41
CA GLY A 437 32.22 -18.69 10.68
C GLY A 437 32.92 -17.35 10.92
N ALA A 438 32.56 -16.62 11.98
CA ALA A 438 33.25 -15.37 12.37
C ALA A 438 34.80 -15.45 12.39
N PRO A 439 35.45 -16.57 12.83
CA PRO A 439 36.92 -16.68 12.80
C PRO A 439 37.55 -16.53 11.39
N SER A 440 36.84 -16.90 10.33
CA SER A 440 37.32 -16.84 8.93
C SER A 440 36.84 -15.59 8.17
N ALA A 441 35.88 -14.84 8.73
CA ALA A 441 35.36 -13.61 8.14
C ALA A 441 36.41 -12.48 8.14
N ASN A 442 36.39 -11.63 7.11
CA ASN A 442 37.24 -10.44 7.05
C ASN A 442 36.63 -9.27 7.84
N ARG A 443 37.44 -8.26 8.18
CA ARG A 443 36.99 -7.10 8.99
C ARG A 443 35.75 -6.41 8.41
N ALA A 444 35.67 -6.26 7.08
CA ALA A 444 34.55 -5.59 6.44
C ALA A 444 33.25 -6.39 6.59
N GLN A 445 33.30 -7.72 6.46
CA GLN A 445 32.15 -8.60 6.66
C GLN A 445 31.67 -8.55 8.11
N ILE A 446 32.59 -8.65 9.07
CA ILE A 446 32.29 -8.56 10.51
C ILE A 446 31.65 -7.22 10.86
N THR A 447 32.27 -6.12 10.41
CA THR A 447 31.80 -4.77 10.70
C THR A 447 30.39 -4.54 10.14
N LYS A 448 30.15 -4.99 8.90
CA LYS A 448 28.82 -4.88 8.28
C LYS A 448 27.79 -5.78 8.97
N TYR A 449 28.19 -6.98 9.43
CA TYR A 449 27.27 -7.89 10.12
C TYR A 449 26.80 -7.28 11.44
N ILE A 450 27.73 -6.80 12.27
CA ILE A 450 27.40 -6.14 13.54
C ILE A 450 26.55 -4.90 13.30
N ALA A 451 26.92 -4.08 12.31
CA ALA A 451 26.14 -2.89 11.96
C ALA A 451 24.73 -3.21 11.43
N GLY A 452 24.53 -4.40 10.86
CA GLY A 452 23.20 -4.88 10.46
C GLY A 452 22.21 -5.04 11.61
N SER A 453 22.67 -5.04 12.87
CA SER A 453 21.79 -5.02 14.04
C SER A 453 20.98 -3.71 14.16
N TRP A 454 21.48 -2.59 13.64
CA TRP A 454 20.79 -1.28 13.67
C TRP A 454 20.55 -0.67 12.29
N ASP A 455 21.32 -1.06 11.29
CA ASP A 455 21.22 -0.58 9.92
C ASP A 455 20.59 -1.64 9.03
N SER A 456 19.27 -1.54 8.82
CA SER A 456 18.52 -2.51 8.04
C SER A 456 18.93 -2.59 6.56
N SER A 457 19.73 -1.63 6.05
CA SER A 457 20.30 -1.74 4.70
C SER A 457 21.41 -2.80 4.61
N LEU A 458 21.97 -3.21 5.76
CA LEU A 458 23.01 -4.21 5.88
C LEU A 458 22.39 -5.56 6.27
N HIS A 459 21.86 -6.27 5.27
CA HIS A 459 21.16 -7.53 5.48
C HIS A 459 22.10 -8.63 6.04
N GLN A 460 21.98 -8.93 7.34
CA GLN A 460 22.81 -9.90 8.07
C GLN A 460 22.80 -11.31 7.42
N PRO A 461 21.67 -11.87 6.94
CA PRO A 461 21.67 -13.17 6.25
C PRO A 461 22.52 -13.18 4.97
N THR A 462 22.55 -12.08 4.22
CA THR A 462 23.36 -11.96 3.01
C THR A 462 24.84 -11.97 3.34
N ILE A 463 25.23 -11.32 4.44
CA ILE A 463 26.61 -11.29 4.93
C ILE A 463 27.01 -12.66 5.48
N GLN A 464 26.12 -13.32 6.23
CA GLN A 464 26.29 -14.70 6.69
C GLN A 464 26.55 -15.65 5.52
N ALA A 465 25.77 -15.58 4.45
CA ALA A 465 25.96 -16.40 3.25
C ALA A 465 27.32 -16.15 2.57
N GLN A 466 27.80 -14.91 2.54
CA GLN A 466 29.12 -14.57 2.00
C GLN A 466 30.27 -15.12 2.85
N VAL A 467 30.12 -15.14 4.17
CA VAL A 467 31.09 -15.74 5.09
C VAL A 467 31.10 -17.26 4.92
N SER A 468 29.93 -17.90 4.88
CA SER A 468 29.80 -19.35 4.69
C SER A 468 30.37 -19.85 3.36
N LYS A 469 30.18 -19.11 2.24
CA LYS A 469 30.76 -19.47 0.93
C LYS A 469 32.29 -19.47 0.93
N LYS A 470 32.93 -18.69 1.81
CA LYS A 470 34.39 -18.59 1.91
C LYS A 470 34.98 -19.61 2.89
N ALA A 471 34.16 -20.16 3.79
CA ALA A 471 34.54 -21.21 4.73
C ALA A 471 34.43 -22.64 4.13
N ALA A 472 33.86 -22.79 2.93
CA ALA A 472 33.87 -24.05 2.21
C ALA A 472 35.31 -24.43 1.78
N PRO A 473 35.77 -25.67 2.02
CA PRO A 473 37.09 -26.11 1.56
C PRO A 473 37.14 -26.02 0.04
N VAL A 474 38.18 -25.36 -0.48
CA VAL A 474 38.47 -25.34 -1.91
C VAL A 474 38.70 -26.78 -2.36
N ASN A 475 37.86 -27.29 -3.25
CA ASN A 475 38.07 -28.57 -3.92
C ASN A 475 39.48 -28.59 -4.55
N PRO A 476 40.30 -29.63 -4.33
CA PRO A 476 41.72 -29.63 -4.71
C PRO A 476 41.97 -29.89 -6.22
N VAL A 477 41.12 -29.38 -7.11
CA VAL A 477 41.20 -29.68 -8.56
C VAL A 477 41.62 -28.46 -9.40
N THR A 478 41.80 -27.27 -8.81
CA THR A 478 42.21 -26.06 -9.56
C THR A 478 43.60 -25.51 -9.19
N ALA A 479 44.46 -26.33 -8.58
CA ALA A 479 45.83 -25.94 -8.23
C ALA A 479 46.94 -26.58 -9.10
N MET A 480 46.60 -27.29 -10.20
CA MET A 480 47.59 -27.97 -11.07
C MET A 480 47.57 -27.55 -12.56
N LEU A 481 47.16 -26.31 -12.88
CA LEU A 481 47.26 -25.79 -14.26
C LEU A 481 48.30 -24.67 -14.44
N ASN A 482 49.29 -24.58 -13.56
CA ASN A 482 50.43 -23.69 -13.77
C ASN A 482 51.75 -24.33 -13.36
N SER A 483 52.16 -25.37 -14.10
CA SER A 483 53.53 -25.89 -14.11
C SER A 483 53.70 -26.72 -15.38
N GLY A 484 54.29 -26.13 -16.42
CA GLY A 484 54.73 -26.90 -17.59
C GLY A 484 55.92 -27.78 -17.23
N PRO A 485 56.04 -28.96 -17.86
CA PRO A 485 57.37 -29.44 -18.20
C PRO A 485 57.46 -30.05 -19.61
N THR A 486 58.58 -29.69 -20.25
CA THR A 486 59.52 -30.50 -21.03
C THR A 486 59.18 -31.96 -21.37
N THR A 487 59.34 -32.23 -22.66
CA THR A 487 59.53 -33.49 -23.42
C THR A 487 60.23 -34.67 -22.73
N LEU A 488 59.74 -35.91 -22.95
CA LEU A 488 60.37 -37.01 -23.73
C LEU A 488 59.69 -38.39 -23.52
N GLY A 489 59.43 -39.10 -24.63
CA GLY A 489 59.22 -40.57 -24.75
C GLY A 489 57.86 -41.10 -24.26
N GLY A 490 57.13 -41.99 -24.92
CA GLY A 490 57.36 -42.82 -26.10
C GLY A 490 56.44 -44.06 -26.00
N HIS A 491 55.78 -44.39 -27.12
CA HIS A 491 55.17 -45.68 -27.51
C HIS A 491 53.68 -46.00 -27.20
N ASN A 492 52.96 -46.18 -28.33
CA ASN A 492 52.01 -47.26 -28.72
C ASN A 492 50.76 -47.50 -27.84
N THR A 493 49.52 -47.69 -28.35
CA THR A 493 49.02 -48.15 -29.66
C THR A 493 47.49 -47.99 -29.74
N ALA A 494 47.00 -47.66 -30.95
CA ALA A 494 45.81 -48.14 -31.69
C ALA A 494 44.50 -48.50 -30.94
N ALA A 495 43.38 -47.80 -31.23
CA ALA A 495 42.30 -48.18 -32.18
C ALA A 495 41.20 -49.06 -31.51
N ALA A 496 39.89 -49.04 -31.80
CA ALA A 496 39.08 -48.49 -32.87
C ALA A 496 37.60 -48.42 -32.40
N SER A 497 36.78 -47.55 -33.01
CA SER A 497 35.32 -47.75 -33.17
C SER A 497 35.05 -48.60 -34.43
N PRO A 498 33.87 -49.24 -34.58
CA PRO A 498 32.82 -48.70 -35.48
C PRO A 498 31.36 -48.99 -35.03
N SER A 499 30.40 -48.06 -35.20
CA SER A 499 29.27 -48.01 -36.19
C SER A 499 28.62 -49.38 -36.55
N THR A 500 27.29 -49.61 -36.56
CA THR A 500 26.23 -48.99 -37.40
C THR A 500 24.80 -49.44 -37.03
N ALA A 501 23.85 -48.51 -37.15
CA ALA A 501 22.46 -48.52 -37.69
C ALA A 501 21.56 -49.79 -37.73
N GLY A 502 20.29 -49.60 -37.34
CA GLY A 502 19.13 -50.43 -37.70
C GLY A 502 17.80 -49.78 -37.26
N ALA A 503 16.81 -49.73 -38.15
CA ALA A 503 15.68 -48.81 -38.16
C ALA A 503 14.37 -49.31 -37.50
N ALA A 504 13.55 -48.31 -37.13
CA ALA A 504 12.07 -48.24 -37.10
C ALA A 504 11.24 -49.23 -36.26
N GLY A 505 10.65 -48.71 -35.18
CA GLY A 505 9.44 -49.20 -34.53
C GLY A 505 8.77 -48.05 -33.75
N VAL A 506 7.55 -47.70 -34.13
CA VAL A 506 6.76 -46.56 -33.62
C VAL A 506 6.35 -46.78 -32.17
N SER A 507 6.62 -45.82 -31.28
CA SER A 507 5.92 -45.67 -30.00
C SER A 507 6.06 -44.24 -29.47
N ALA A 508 4.91 -43.67 -29.12
CA ALA A 508 4.75 -42.31 -28.63
C ALA A 508 5.57 -42.08 -27.35
N ALA A 509 6.44 -41.06 -27.37
CA ALA A 509 7.13 -40.57 -26.20
C ALA A 509 6.55 -39.21 -25.80
N THR A 510 6.04 -39.20 -24.58
CA THR A 510 5.60 -38.07 -23.77
C THR A 510 6.52 -36.85 -23.89
N VAL A 511 5.91 -35.69 -24.12
CA VAL A 511 6.57 -34.38 -23.98
C VAL A 511 7.11 -34.30 -22.55
N ALA A 512 8.41 -34.04 -22.45
CA ALA A 512 9.11 -33.88 -21.18
C ALA A 512 8.41 -32.83 -20.31
N ALA A 513 8.19 -33.17 -19.04
CA ALA A 513 7.72 -32.24 -18.02
C ALA A 513 8.68 -31.06 -17.87
N PRO A 514 8.20 -29.83 -17.64
CA PRO A 514 9.05 -28.73 -17.21
C PRO A 514 9.52 -28.97 -15.75
N PRO A 515 10.68 -28.41 -15.35
CA PRO A 515 11.52 -28.97 -14.30
C PRO A 515 11.11 -28.55 -12.87
N SER A 516 11.45 -29.43 -11.93
CA SER A 516 11.30 -29.30 -10.48
C SER A 516 12.35 -28.36 -9.83
N ALA A 517 11.96 -27.75 -8.70
CA ALA A 517 12.83 -27.14 -7.66
C ALA A 517 13.95 -26.15 -8.07
N ALA A 518 13.82 -25.45 -9.21
CA ALA A 518 14.77 -24.43 -9.69
C ALA A 518 14.25 -22.97 -9.55
N THR A 519 13.22 -22.73 -8.75
CA THR A 519 12.22 -21.68 -9.04
C THR A 519 12.41 -20.31 -8.37
N TRP A 520 12.92 -20.15 -7.13
CA TRP A 520 13.09 -18.78 -6.58
C TRP A 520 14.21 -18.01 -7.25
N MET A 521 15.41 -18.58 -7.37
CA MET A 521 16.52 -17.88 -8.05
C MET A 521 16.15 -17.59 -9.51
N ALA A 522 15.41 -18.47 -10.18
CA ALA A 522 14.92 -18.23 -11.54
C ALA A 522 13.79 -17.17 -11.58
N GLN A 523 12.89 -17.13 -10.60
CA GLN A 523 11.83 -16.10 -10.50
C GLN A 523 12.40 -14.74 -10.09
N HIS A 524 13.32 -14.69 -9.14
CA HIS A 524 14.09 -13.51 -8.77
C HIS A 524 14.93 -13.03 -9.96
N GLN A 525 15.60 -13.94 -10.68
CA GLN A 525 16.31 -13.59 -11.90
C GLN A 525 15.36 -13.04 -12.97
N ARG A 526 14.17 -13.64 -13.16
CA ARG A 526 13.13 -13.12 -14.05
C ARG A 526 12.62 -11.74 -13.62
N LEU A 527 12.42 -11.51 -12.32
CA LEU A 527 12.02 -10.21 -11.78
C LEU A 527 13.13 -9.17 -12.00
N VAL A 528 14.39 -9.53 -11.71
CA VAL A 528 15.56 -8.70 -11.98
C VAL A 528 15.69 -8.41 -13.47
N ASP A 529 15.43 -9.38 -14.35
CA ASP A 529 15.48 -9.21 -15.79
C ASP A 529 14.32 -8.35 -16.30
N ALA A 530 13.12 -8.48 -15.73
CA ALA A 530 11.97 -7.63 -16.02
C ALA A 530 12.19 -6.18 -15.55
N LEU A 531 12.82 -5.99 -14.39
CA LEU A 531 13.22 -4.67 -13.87
C LEU A 531 14.32 -4.04 -14.72
N LYS A 532 15.35 -4.81 -15.10
CA LYS A 532 16.40 -4.36 -16.04
C LYS A 532 15.81 -3.98 -17.39
N HIS A 533 14.90 -4.78 -17.92
CA HIS A 533 14.21 -4.48 -19.18
C HIS A 533 13.40 -3.18 -19.07
N HIS A 534 12.62 -3.01 -18.00
CA HIS A 534 11.86 -1.79 -17.75
C HIS A 534 12.77 -0.56 -17.61
N GLN A 535 13.85 -0.68 -16.82
CA GLN A 535 14.84 0.39 -16.66
C GLN A 535 15.54 0.73 -17.98
N ALA A 536 15.86 -0.27 -18.80
CA ALA A 536 16.43 -0.06 -20.13
C ALA A 536 15.46 0.71 -21.05
N SER A 537 14.20 0.28 -21.12
CA SER A 537 13.16 0.99 -21.89
C SER A 537 12.95 2.42 -21.41
N ALA A 538 12.96 2.67 -20.08
CA ALA A 538 12.85 4.01 -19.52
C ALA A 538 14.06 4.88 -19.85
N SER A 539 15.28 4.34 -19.77
CA SER A 539 16.52 5.06 -20.06
C SER A 539 16.71 5.39 -21.55
N ALA A 540 16.05 4.65 -22.44
CA ALA A 540 16.08 4.91 -23.88
C ALA A 540 15.19 6.10 -24.30
N LEU A 541 14.32 6.58 -23.40
CA LEU A 541 13.48 7.74 -23.65
C LEU A 541 14.27 9.05 -23.38
N PRO A 542 14.13 10.07 -24.24
CA PRO A 542 14.59 11.41 -23.95
C PRO A 542 13.98 11.93 -22.64
N ALA A 543 14.68 12.85 -21.98
CA ALA A 543 14.10 13.61 -20.87
C ALA A 543 12.79 14.28 -21.33
N ARG A 544 11.79 14.29 -20.45
CA ARG A 544 10.51 14.94 -20.75
C ARG A 544 10.71 16.45 -20.90
N HIS A 545 9.96 17.03 -21.81
CA HIS A 545 9.99 18.45 -22.08
C HIS A 545 8.91 19.16 -21.26
N ASP A 546 9.18 20.41 -20.86
CA ASP A 546 8.17 21.27 -20.26
C ASP A 546 7.05 21.54 -21.29
N PRO A 547 5.78 21.19 -21.00
CA PRO A 547 4.67 21.40 -21.93
C PRO A 547 4.55 22.85 -22.40
N THR A 548 4.75 23.81 -21.49
CA THR A 548 4.62 25.24 -21.84
C THR A 548 5.75 25.70 -22.75
N ALA A 549 6.93 25.10 -22.62
CA ALA A 549 8.04 25.34 -23.53
C ALA A 549 7.72 24.77 -24.92
N VAL A 550 7.27 23.51 -25.02
CA VAL A 550 7.00 22.85 -26.31
C VAL A 550 5.83 23.52 -27.07
N GLU A 551 4.80 23.98 -26.36
CA GLU A 551 3.70 24.75 -26.97
C GLU A 551 4.19 26.04 -27.65
N SER A 552 5.28 26.63 -27.15
CA SER A 552 5.91 27.83 -27.73
C SER A 552 6.91 27.53 -28.86
N TRP A 553 7.23 26.26 -29.12
CA TRP A 553 8.23 25.89 -30.11
C TRP A 553 7.73 26.14 -31.53
N THR A 554 8.61 26.72 -32.35
CA THR A 554 8.40 26.80 -33.79
C THR A 554 9.02 25.58 -34.45
N PHE A 555 8.18 24.61 -34.80
CA PHE A 555 8.61 23.43 -35.54
C PHE A 555 8.74 23.72 -37.03
N THR A 556 9.87 23.32 -37.63
CA THR A 556 10.04 23.38 -39.08
C THR A 556 9.56 22.09 -39.71
N SER A 557 8.60 22.18 -40.63
CA SER A 557 8.05 21.03 -41.34
C SER A 557 9.13 20.37 -42.21
N SER A 558 9.27 19.06 -42.08
CA SER A 558 10.11 18.20 -42.91
C SER A 558 9.23 17.28 -43.78
N ALA A 559 9.86 16.39 -44.53
CA ALA A 559 9.22 15.46 -45.45
C ALA A 559 8.10 14.62 -44.79
N SER A 560 7.23 14.06 -45.64
CA SER A 560 6.21 13.08 -45.23
C SER A 560 6.86 11.92 -44.47
N ALA A 561 6.23 11.49 -43.37
CA ALA A 561 6.68 10.36 -42.57
C ALA A 561 5.97 9.04 -42.95
N ALA A 562 5.64 8.88 -44.25
CA ALA A 562 4.99 7.69 -44.78
C ALA A 562 5.78 6.39 -44.50
N SER A 563 7.11 6.48 -44.36
CA SER A 563 7.99 5.38 -43.97
C SER A 563 7.72 4.82 -42.57
N LEU A 564 7.00 5.55 -41.70
CA LEU A 564 6.63 5.10 -40.35
C LEU A 564 5.33 4.26 -40.32
N GLY A 565 4.74 3.93 -41.48
CA GLY A 565 3.54 3.09 -41.61
C GLY A 565 2.26 3.72 -41.06
N GLY A 566 1.16 2.96 -40.97
CA GLY A 566 -0.13 3.42 -40.43
C GLY A 566 -1.04 4.19 -41.41
N VAL A 567 -2.32 4.29 -41.07
CA VAL A 567 -3.37 4.81 -41.98
C VAL A 567 -3.61 6.33 -41.87
N HIS A 568 -3.07 6.98 -40.83
CA HIS A 568 -3.24 8.41 -40.59
C HIS A 568 -2.05 9.24 -41.06
N THR A 569 -2.34 10.46 -41.52
CA THR A 569 -1.32 11.41 -42.00
C THR A 569 -0.35 11.76 -40.87
N LYS A 570 0.95 11.74 -41.17
CA LYS A 570 2.02 12.16 -40.26
C LYS A 570 3.21 12.70 -41.04
N SER A 571 3.96 13.61 -40.42
CA SER A 571 5.14 14.24 -41.01
C SER A 571 6.28 14.30 -40.02
N TYR A 572 7.51 14.26 -40.52
CA TYR A 572 8.68 14.63 -39.73
C TYR A 572 8.67 16.14 -39.51
N VAL A 573 9.06 16.58 -38.31
CA VAL A 573 9.29 17.99 -37.99
C VAL A 573 10.55 18.12 -37.14
N THR A 574 11.20 19.27 -37.22
CA THR A 574 12.41 19.55 -36.44
C THR A 574 12.09 20.61 -35.38
N GLY A 575 12.47 20.34 -34.13
CA GLY A 575 12.35 21.28 -33.02
C GLY A 575 13.41 22.40 -33.10
N PRO A 576 13.26 23.47 -32.31
CA PRO A 576 14.21 24.60 -32.29
C PRO A 576 15.61 24.21 -31.82
N ASP A 577 15.74 23.09 -31.12
CA ASP A 577 16.99 22.48 -30.65
C ASP A 577 17.65 21.56 -31.71
N GLY A 578 17.05 21.42 -32.89
CA GLY A 578 17.53 20.54 -33.96
C GLY A 578 17.10 19.07 -33.80
N SER A 579 16.35 18.73 -32.76
CA SER A 579 15.88 17.36 -32.53
C SER A 579 14.75 16.97 -33.50
N SER A 580 14.63 15.67 -33.77
CA SER A 580 13.63 15.13 -34.70
C SER A 580 12.35 14.69 -33.98
N TRP A 581 11.21 15.11 -34.52
CA TRP A 581 9.88 14.85 -33.97
C TRP A 581 8.95 14.32 -35.07
N MET A 582 7.88 13.68 -34.65
CA MET A 582 6.76 13.30 -35.50
C MET A 582 5.56 14.20 -35.16
N PHE A 583 4.95 14.77 -36.19
CA PHE A 583 3.72 15.54 -36.10
C PHE A 583 2.55 14.75 -36.70
N LYS A 584 1.45 14.63 -35.95
CA LYS A 584 0.17 14.06 -36.38
C LYS A 584 -0.88 15.19 -36.39
N PRO A 585 -1.25 15.75 -37.56
CA PRO A 585 -2.27 16.79 -37.62
C PRO A 585 -3.64 16.25 -37.20
N ASP A 586 -4.39 17.03 -36.42
CA ASP A 586 -5.79 16.75 -36.11
C ASP A 586 -6.69 17.51 -37.10
N THR A 587 -6.98 16.88 -38.22
CA THR A 587 -7.75 17.51 -39.31
C THR A 587 -9.26 17.37 -39.14
N SER A 588 -9.74 16.57 -38.19
CA SER A 588 -11.16 16.19 -38.09
C SER A 588 -11.81 16.53 -36.77
N ALA A 589 -11.05 16.60 -35.66
CA ALA A 589 -11.59 16.79 -34.31
C ALA A 589 -11.19 18.14 -33.69
N GLY A 590 -10.67 19.07 -34.48
CA GLY A 590 -10.42 20.46 -34.04
C GLY A 590 -9.37 20.60 -32.93
N GLY A 591 -8.47 19.62 -32.77
CA GLY A 591 -7.45 19.56 -31.72
C GLY A 591 -7.78 18.58 -30.58
N ALA A 592 -9.03 18.11 -30.47
CA ALA A 592 -9.43 17.19 -29.41
C ALA A 592 -8.63 15.88 -29.44
N ARG A 593 -8.30 15.36 -30.63
CA ARG A 593 -7.49 14.13 -30.75
C ARG A 593 -6.05 14.37 -30.32
N ALA A 594 -5.50 15.55 -30.61
CA ALA A 594 -4.15 15.91 -30.15
C ALA A 594 -4.07 16.00 -28.62
N HIS A 595 -5.09 16.59 -27.98
CA HIS A 595 -5.18 16.64 -26.52
C HIS A 595 -5.37 15.25 -25.90
N ALA A 596 -6.15 14.37 -26.54
CA ALA A 596 -6.30 12.98 -26.10
C ALA A 596 -4.97 12.22 -26.14
N GLU A 597 -4.19 12.34 -27.23
CA GLU A 597 -2.86 11.70 -27.34
C GLU A 597 -1.88 12.23 -26.28
N SER A 598 -1.88 13.54 -26.02
CA SER A 598 -1.06 14.15 -24.97
C SER A 598 -1.49 13.73 -23.55
N ALA A 599 -2.80 13.63 -23.30
CA ALA A 599 -3.33 13.14 -22.03
C ALA A 599 -2.97 11.66 -21.79
N ALA A 600 -3.13 10.80 -22.81
CA ALA A 600 -2.76 9.39 -22.73
C ALA A 600 -1.27 9.20 -22.40
N ALA A 601 -0.37 9.95 -23.07
CA ALA A 601 1.05 9.90 -22.78
C ALA A 601 1.41 10.35 -21.34
N ARG A 602 0.65 11.29 -20.76
CA ARG A 602 0.82 11.71 -19.36
C ARG A 602 0.33 10.65 -18.39
N VAL A 603 -0.79 10.00 -18.68
CA VAL A 603 -1.31 8.89 -17.86
C VAL A 603 -0.32 7.73 -17.87
N TYR A 604 0.16 7.31 -19.05
CA TYR A 604 1.14 6.22 -19.18
C TYR A 604 2.39 6.50 -18.36
N HIS A 605 2.92 7.72 -18.43
CA HIS A 605 4.07 8.11 -17.61
C HIS A 605 3.75 8.12 -16.11
N ALA A 606 2.60 8.66 -15.68
CA ALA A 606 2.21 8.73 -14.28
C ALA A 606 2.09 7.35 -13.62
N VAL A 607 1.71 6.32 -14.39
CA VAL A 607 1.62 4.93 -13.93
C VAL A 607 2.92 4.14 -14.15
N GLY A 608 4.02 4.81 -14.52
CA GLY A 608 5.34 4.20 -14.66
C GLY A 608 5.56 3.41 -15.94
N ILE A 609 4.72 3.58 -16.97
CA ILE A 609 4.93 2.97 -18.29
C ILE A 609 5.89 3.87 -19.09
N PRO A 610 7.00 3.31 -19.61
CA PRO A 610 7.88 4.03 -20.53
C PRO A 610 7.11 4.44 -21.79
N ALA A 611 6.75 5.72 -21.90
CA ALA A 611 6.03 6.28 -23.02
C ALA A 611 6.73 7.55 -23.52
N VAL A 612 6.79 7.71 -24.85
CA VAL A 612 7.29 8.95 -25.46
C VAL A 612 6.46 10.13 -25.01
N ASP A 613 7.11 11.28 -24.87
CA ASP A 613 6.46 12.52 -24.50
C ASP A 613 5.59 13.02 -25.67
N VAL A 614 4.37 13.49 -25.40
CA VAL A 614 3.43 13.93 -26.45
C VAL A 614 2.81 15.25 -26.04
N HIS A 615 2.94 16.24 -26.92
CA HIS A 615 2.46 17.60 -26.71
C HIS A 615 1.49 18.02 -27.81
N VAL A 616 0.67 19.02 -27.51
CA VAL A 616 -0.15 19.68 -28.54
C VAL A 616 0.64 20.86 -29.10
N ALA A 617 0.71 20.97 -30.41
CA ALA A 617 1.40 22.07 -31.08
C ALA A 617 0.73 22.44 -32.41
N SER A 618 1.04 23.64 -32.91
CA SER A 618 0.64 24.08 -34.25
C SER A 618 1.83 24.06 -35.19
N VAL A 619 1.72 23.29 -36.29
CA VAL A 619 2.76 23.20 -37.32
C VAL A 619 2.15 23.58 -38.66
N ALA A 620 2.76 24.57 -39.33
CA ALA A 620 2.26 25.12 -40.61
C ALA A 620 0.76 25.48 -40.58
N GLY A 621 0.29 26.05 -39.45
CA GLY A 621 -1.09 26.48 -39.25
C GLY A 621 -2.09 25.36 -38.95
N LYS A 622 -1.63 24.12 -38.71
CA LYS A 622 -2.49 22.99 -38.32
C LYS A 622 -2.19 22.59 -36.87
N THR A 623 -3.23 22.48 -36.06
CA THR A 623 -3.14 21.90 -34.72
C THR A 623 -3.01 20.38 -34.81
N GLY A 624 -2.16 19.79 -33.98
CA GLY A 624 -1.96 18.34 -33.91
C GLY A 624 -1.10 17.96 -32.72
N SER A 625 -0.76 16.68 -32.61
CA SER A 625 0.19 16.21 -31.61
C SER A 625 1.61 16.14 -32.17
N VAL A 626 2.59 16.52 -31.35
CA VAL A 626 4.03 16.35 -31.61
C VAL A 626 4.61 15.40 -30.58
N GLN A 627 5.46 14.47 -31.04
CA GLN A 627 6.18 13.53 -30.19
C GLN A 627 7.63 13.37 -30.67
N PRO A 628 8.61 13.25 -29.77
CA PRO A 628 10.01 13.09 -30.18
C PRO A 628 10.19 11.72 -30.83
N LEU A 629 11.07 11.65 -31.82
CA LEU A 629 11.46 10.39 -32.43
C LEU A 629 12.62 9.77 -31.66
N LEU A 630 12.48 8.49 -31.34
CA LEU A 630 13.53 7.72 -30.69
C LEU A 630 14.52 7.21 -31.75
N PRO A 631 15.80 7.61 -31.70
CA PRO A 631 16.81 7.12 -32.63
C PRO A 631 16.95 5.60 -32.53
N GLY A 632 16.91 4.91 -33.67
CA GLY A 632 17.09 3.46 -33.74
C GLY A 632 15.92 2.61 -33.20
N ALA A 633 14.81 3.23 -32.80
CA ALA A 633 13.61 2.49 -32.39
C ALA A 633 12.87 1.91 -33.60
N GLY A 634 12.45 0.66 -33.49
CA GLY A 634 11.58 -0.03 -34.45
C GLY A 634 10.21 -0.34 -33.87
N GLN A 635 9.24 -0.67 -34.73
CA GLN A 635 7.99 -1.27 -34.26
C GLN A 635 8.25 -2.65 -33.67
N LEU A 636 7.44 -3.04 -32.68
CA LEU A 636 7.44 -4.42 -32.22
C LEU A 636 7.11 -5.35 -33.41
N PRO A 637 7.85 -6.46 -33.61
CA PRO A 637 7.53 -7.38 -34.69
C PRO A 637 6.10 -7.93 -34.53
N ALA A 638 5.35 -8.01 -35.62
CA ALA A 638 3.97 -8.48 -35.58
C ALA A 638 3.83 -9.98 -35.23
N SER A 639 4.91 -10.76 -35.24
CA SER A 639 4.91 -12.18 -34.93
C SER A 639 5.21 -12.43 -33.44
N PRO A 640 4.24 -12.97 -32.66
CA PRO A 640 4.45 -13.26 -31.23
C PRO A 640 5.58 -14.24 -30.95
N ALA A 641 5.91 -15.11 -31.92
CA ALA A 641 7.01 -16.07 -31.79
C ALA A 641 8.40 -15.42 -31.69
N SER A 642 8.51 -14.13 -32.01
CA SER A 642 9.75 -13.34 -31.92
C SER A 642 9.84 -12.44 -30.68
N TRP A 643 8.86 -12.54 -29.78
CA TRP A 643 8.82 -11.76 -28.55
C TRP A 643 9.62 -12.45 -27.45
N THR A 644 10.46 -11.68 -26.77
CA THR A 644 11.07 -12.09 -25.51
C THR A 644 10.05 -11.98 -24.38
N GLN A 645 10.32 -12.61 -23.24
CA GLN A 645 9.46 -12.45 -22.06
C GLN A 645 9.36 -10.98 -21.62
N GLY A 646 10.43 -10.19 -21.75
CA GLY A 646 10.41 -8.76 -21.45
C GLY A 646 9.47 -7.96 -22.34
N ASP A 647 9.35 -8.34 -23.63
CA ASP A 647 8.37 -7.73 -24.54
C ASP A 647 6.94 -8.06 -24.10
N VAL A 648 6.67 -9.32 -23.73
CA VAL A 648 5.36 -9.74 -23.23
C VAL A 648 4.98 -8.96 -21.98
N ASP A 649 5.89 -8.86 -21.01
CA ASP A 649 5.67 -8.13 -19.76
C ASP A 649 5.44 -6.62 -20.01
N ALA A 650 6.13 -6.03 -21.00
CA ALA A 650 5.92 -4.64 -21.41
C ALA A 650 4.55 -4.42 -22.07
N ILE A 651 4.11 -5.34 -22.94
CA ILE A 651 2.80 -5.29 -23.60
C ILE A 651 1.66 -5.42 -22.59
N VAL A 652 1.78 -6.32 -21.61
CA VAL A 652 0.76 -6.48 -20.56
C VAL A 652 0.62 -5.19 -19.75
N ARG A 653 1.73 -4.57 -19.34
CA ARG A 653 1.71 -3.28 -18.64
C ARG A 653 1.09 -2.17 -19.49
N TYR A 654 1.46 -2.09 -20.78
CA TYR A 654 0.86 -1.16 -21.73
C TYR A 654 -0.65 -1.35 -21.84
N HIS A 655 -1.12 -2.59 -21.95
CA HIS A 655 -2.53 -2.89 -22.16
C HIS A 655 -3.43 -2.43 -21.01
N VAL A 656 -2.97 -2.59 -19.77
CA VAL A 656 -3.71 -2.09 -18.58
C VAL A 656 -3.92 -0.59 -18.65
N ALA A 657 -2.90 0.18 -19.05
CA ALA A 657 -3.04 1.63 -19.16
C ALA A 657 -3.81 2.05 -20.42
N ALA A 658 -3.66 1.35 -21.53
CA ALA A 658 -4.44 1.57 -22.75
C ALA A 658 -5.94 1.38 -22.46
N TRP A 659 -6.31 0.32 -21.74
CA TRP A 659 -7.66 0.10 -21.27
C TRP A 659 -8.17 1.26 -20.41
N ALA A 660 -7.37 1.73 -19.45
CA ALA A 660 -7.75 2.83 -18.56
C ALA A 660 -8.02 4.17 -19.30
N VAL A 661 -7.38 4.40 -20.44
CA VAL A 661 -7.62 5.60 -21.28
C VAL A 661 -8.62 5.36 -22.41
N GLY A 662 -9.22 4.18 -22.50
CA GLY A 662 -10.16 3.80 -23.55
C GLY A 662 -9.50 3.60 -24.92
N ASP A 663 -8.20 3.33 -24.97
CA ASP A 663 -7.47 3.01 -26.20
C ASP A 663 -7.61 1.52 -26.52
N HIS A 664 -8.46 1.23 -27.51
CA HIS A 664 -8.72 -0.13 -28.00
C HIS A 664 -8.02 -0.43 -29.34
N ASP A 665 -7.20 0.50 -29.87
CA ASP A 665 -6.50 0.36 -31.16
C ASP A 665 -5.09 -0.22 -30.98
N GLY A 666 -4.93 -1.13 -30.01
CA GLY A 666 -3.64 -1.73 -29.67
C GLY A 666 -3.13 -2.68 -30.75
N GLY A 667 -2.04 -2.30 -31.43
CA GLY A 667 -1.34 -3.15 -32.39
C GLY A 667 0.20 -3.01 -32.33
N PRO A 668 0.94 -3.78 -33.14
CA PRO A 668 2.41 -3.78 -33.14
C PRO A 668 3.03 -2.41 -33.47
N ALA A 669 2.28 -1.54 -34.14
CA ALA A 669 2.71 -0.17 -34.46
C ALA A 669 2.64 0.80 -33.27
N ASN A 670 1.91 0.44 -32.20
CA ASN A 670 1.75 1.26 -30.99
C ASN A 670 2.88 1.01 -29.97
N VAL A 671 3.66 -0.06 -30.14
CA VAL A 671 4.77 -0.44 -29.25
C VAL A 671 6.09 -0.30 -30.00
N LEU A 672 7.03 0.45 -29.39
CA LEU A 672 8.37 0.63 -29.92
C LEU A 672 9.36 -0.28 -29.19
N ARG A 673 10.23 -0.96 -29.93
CA ARG A 673 11.40 -1.66 -29.39
C ARG A 673 12.63 -0.80 -29.63
N THR A 674 13.28 -0.39 -28.54
CA THR A 674 14.58 0.30 -28.54
C THR A 674 15.70 -0.75 -28.51
N GLY A 675 16.79 -0.51 -29.24
CA GLY A 675 17.83 -1.51 -29.53
C GLY A 675 18.59 -2.07 -28.33
#